data_AF-A0A3D8MB40-F1
#
_entry.id   AF-A0A3D8MB40-F1
#
_cell.length_a   1.000
_cell.length_b   1.000
_cell.length_c   1.000
_cell.angle_alpha   90.00
_cell.angle_beta   90.00
_cell.angle_gamma   90.00
#
_symmetry.space_group_name_H-M   'P 1'
#
loop_
_entity.id
_entity.type
_entity.pdbx_description
1 polymer ?
#
loop_
_entity_poly.entity_id
_entity_poly.type
_entity_poly.pdbx_seq_one_letter_code
_entity_poly.pdbx_strand_id
1 'polypeptide(L)'
;MKKVIHWLAFLVISFHTQADVPGGIYVLIPPDKAIPERLLQSSQITGMVIRANWQEIYVSEQEIDVTEIKLKLQQITKAGKAASLVVNNGGLNTPEQIQKEIKNWLQFSNKNRFHDTHKQDVGIPLFWDETLLKHKTNLLRLLARELAGFKALKLISVQCANATTDDWNVPPNLQWNQSRFDDDKLFFACKSLIDSAATLFPTAAVRMAVGPIQPPLMRDRYALARRIYHYASQTYPGRFYIQRHNLSTTTPNPNETRRLMGWQLIFDARPYAAAQFLWPVSDTKSCRTNGQISPCDSLTMLDDIYNLISGYRLHYLEVYASDALRFADKPQYQQFTKMFDGTGTITATQVPAVSVNSAAISPDSTQQGNPMPEHTDQKDHQQAGQLPSPLDSLAPGDSWGRWKNQVGERPLPRLVSHLTFKSELLKTEVGYTLYLPKNTSNQALPVIYWLHGKGGNEIRGAYIPQYLEKAIQKGIIRPTAMVLINGGLHSFYSNSFDGKHPVEDMLIQELIPLAESRHSIGGNPDMRMLEGFSMGGFGALKLAAKYPDYFNSVQTYGAALLSEQFMPFKQDAAAYQNVFSSDPNYFILNSPSYWLKHNADKIRKRHLAIRMLVGSKDGTRRYNDAAHEALQKLGLEHEYGKLEGVAHTPRMYYEADPYGSFGFHEQALRMRESDHSF
;
A
#
# COMPACT_ATOMS: atom_id res chain seq x y z
N MET A 1 40.95 -2.98 -39.33
CA MET A 1 40.26 -3.80 -38.29
C MET A 1 40.13 -2.97 -37.02
N LYS A 2 38.89 -2.82 -36.54
CA LYS A 2 38.39 -2.44 -35.21
C LYS A 2 39.11 -1.33 -34.42
N LYS A 3 38.47 -0.15 -34.44
CA LYS A 3 38.44 0.83 -33.33
C LYS A 3 37.65 0.22 -32.16
N VAL A 4 38.18 0.30 -30.94
CA VAL A 4 37.39 0.15 -29.70
C VAL A 4 37.62 1.42 -28.89
N ILE A 5 36.64 2.33 -28.97
CA ILE A 5 36.52 3.51 -28.13
C ILE A 5 35.89 3.03 -26.83
N HIS A 6 36.59 3.22 -25.71
CA HIS A 6 36.06 3.02 -24.37
C HIS A 6 34.94 4.03 -24.11
N TRP A 7 33.70 3.55 -23.96
CA TRP A 7 32.63 4.33 -23.36
C TRP A 7 32.74 4.21 -21.84
N LEU A 8 33.29 5.26 -21.21
CA LEU A 8 33.04 5.55 -19.80
C LEU A 8 31.56 5.90 -19.64
N ALA A 9 30.77 4.95 -19.15
CA ALA A 9 29.44 5.25 -18.64
C ALA A 9 29.63 6.10 -17.37
N PHE A 10 29.43 7.41 -17.50
CA PHE A 10 29.21 8.28 -16.36
C PHE A 10 27.99 7.76 -15.60
N LEU A 11 28.23 7.06 -14.49
CA LEU A 11 27.25 6.85 -13.45
C LEU A 11 27.03 8.23 -12.82
N VAL A 12 26.12 9.03 -13.38
CA VAL A 12 25.57 10.18 -12.67
C VAL A 12 24.76 9.59 -11.52
N ILE A 13 25.40 9.45 -10.37
CA ILE A 13 24.70 9.33 -9.09
C ILE A 13 24.00 10.68 -8.94
N SER A 14 22.77 10.77 -9.44
CA SER A 14 21.87 11.87 -9.13
C SER A 14 21.59 11.78 -7.63
N PHE A 15 22.39 12.50 -6.84
CA PHE A 15 22.03 12.84 -5.48
C PHE A 15 20.69 13.57 -5.56
N HIS A 16 19.61 12.87 -5.25
CA HIS A 16 18.30 13.49 -5.11
C HIS A 16 18.38 14.35 -3.86
N THR A 17 18.72 15.62 -4.01
CA THR A 17 18.66 16.60 -2.93
C THR A 17 17.22 16.66 -2.45
N GLN A 18 16.98 16.42 -1.16
CA GLN A 18 15.66 16.58 -0.56
C GLN A 18 15.06 17.94 -0.95
N ALA A 19 13.80 17.96 -1.38
CA ALA A 19 13.17 19.22 -1.73
C ALA A 19 12.91 20.04 -0.47
N ASP A 20 13.43 21.26 -0.45
CA ASP A 20 13.21 22.23 0.61
C ASP A 20 11.85 22.91 0.41
N VAL A 21 10.79 22.20 0.79
CA VAL A 21 9.42 22.70 0.80
C VAL A 21 9.11 23.20 2.21
N PRO A 22 8.86 24.50 2.44
CA PRO A 22 8.48 25.00 3.75
C PRO A 22 7.10 24.48 4.16
N GLY A 23 6.98 23.96 5.38
CA GLY A 23 5.69 23.60 5.95
C GLY A 23 4.88 24.84 6.35
N GLY A 24 3.55 24.75 6.29
CA GLY A 24 2.68 25.87 6.68
C GLY A 24 1.45 26.10 5.80
N ILE A 25 0.94 27.32 5.84
CA ILE A 25 -0.26 27.71 5.08
C ILE A 25 0.13 28.22 3.70
N TYR A 26 -0.49 27.64 2.67
CA TYR A 26 -0.35 28.05 1.28
C TYR A 26 -1.68 28.61 0.78
N VAL A 27 -1.67 29.81 0.19
CA VAL A 27 -2.92 30.47 -0.23
C VAL A 27 -3.17 30.29 -1.73
N LEU A 28 -4.35 29.80 -2.07
CA LEU A 28 -4.82 29.59 -3.44
C LEU A 28 -5.14 30.94 -4.10
N ILE A 29 -4.35 31.29 -5.12
CA ILE A 29 -4.57 32.46 -5.96
C ILE A 29 -5.33 32.03 -7.21
N PRO A 30 -6.53 32.57 -7.47
CA PRO A 30 -7.25 32.29 -8.70
C PRO A 30 -6.43 32.70 -9.94
N PRO A 31 -6.59 32.01 -11.09
CA PRO A 31 -5.83 32.30 -12.31
C PRO A 31 -5.88 33.78 -12.71
N ASP A 32 -7.07 34.36 -12.69
CA ASP A 32 -7.41 35.71 -13.18
C ASP A 32 -7.27 36.81 -12.12
N LYS A 33 -6.68 36.50 -10.96
CA LYS A 33 -6.57 37.44 -9.83
C LYS A 33 -5.12 37.74 -9.49
N ALA A 34 -4.83 39.03 -9.31
CA ALA A 34 -3.59 39.50 -8.71
C ALA A 34 -3.48 39.04 -7.24
N ILE A 35 -2.25 38.92 -6.75
CA ILE A 35 -2.00 38.59 -5.34
C ILE A 35 -2.27 39.84 -4.49
N PRO A 36 -3.22 39.80 -3.53
CA PRO A 36 -3.41 40.89 -2.60
C PRO A 36 -2.14 41.15 -1.77
N GLU A 37 -1.71 42.41 -1.68
CA GLU A 37 -0.48 42.80 -0.99
C GLU A 37 -0.49 42.37 0.49
N ARG A 38 -1.64 42.45 1.17
CA ARG A 38 -1.80 41.99 2.55
C ARG A 38 -1.43 40.52 2.75
N LEU A 39 -1.68 39.67 1.75
CA LEU A 39 -1.31 38.26 1.83
C LEU A 39 0.20 38.06 1.67
N LEU A 40 0.87 38.87 0.84
CA LEU A 40 2.33 38.88 0.71
C LEU A 40 3.02 39.38 1.99
N GLN A 41 2.39 40.29 2.73
CA GLN A 41 2.97 40.85 3.97
C GLN A 41 2.66 40.00 5.22
N SER A 42 1.70 39.08 5.16
CA SER A 42 1.27 38.28 6.31
C SER A 42 2.35 37.30 6.77
N SER A 43 2.69 37.31 8.07
CA SER A 43 3.58 36.33 8.69
C SER A 43 2.94 34.94 8.87
N GLN A 44 1.61 34.85 8.79
CA GLN A 44 0.87 33.58 8.92
C GLN A 44 0.87 32.74 7.65
N ILE A 45 1.31 33.31 6.52
CA ILE A 45 1.28 32.65 5.22
C ILE A 45 2.69 32.26 4.81
N THR A 46 2.93 30.97 4.69
CA THR A 46 4.23 30.40 4.27
C THR A 46 4.42 30.49 2.76
N GLY A 47 3.36 30.24 2.00
CA GLY A 47 3.45 30.18 0.54
C GLY A 47 2.18 30.57 -0.20
N MET A 48 2.29 30.60 -1.51
CA MET A 48 1.18 30.90 -2.43
C MET A 48 1.08 29.81 -3.48
N VAL A 49 -0.15 29.45 -3.85
CA VAL A 49 -0.44 28.53 -4.94
C VAL A 49 -0.85 29.37 -6.15
N ILE A 50 0.01 29.43 -7.16
CA ILE A 50 -0.25 30.09 -8.43
C ILE A 50 -1.03 29.12 -9.31
N ARG A 51 -2.20 29.54 -9.78
CA ARG A 51 -3.00 28.77 -10.73
C ARG A 51 -2.99 29.43 -12.11
N ALA A 52 -3.03 28.61 -13.15
CA ALA A 52 -3.22 29.00 -14.53
C ALA A 52 -3.99 27.89 -15.27
N ASN A 53 -4.63 28.20 -16.39
CA ASN A 53 -5.26 27.20 -17.25
C ASN A 53 -4.40 26.98 -18.49
N TRP A 54 -4.18 25.72 -18.89
CA TRP A 54 -3.30 25.41 -20.02
C TRP A 54 -3.77 26.05 -21.33
N GLN A 55 -5.08 26.05 -21.59
CA GLN A 55 -5.68 26.70 -22.75
C GLN A 55 -5.38 28.20 -22.82
N GLU A 56 -5.27 28.91 -21.69
CA GLU A 56 -5.04 30.35 -21.64
C GLU A 56 -3.57 30.72 -21.88
N ILE A 57 -2.64 29.86 -21.47
CA ILE A 57 -1.20 30.12 -21.59
C ILE A 57 -0.57 29.50 -22.84
N TYR A 58 -1.32 28.71 -23.62
CA TYR A 58 -0.80 28.05 -24.82
C TYR A 58 -0.72 29.01 -26.00
N VAL A 59 0.47 29.14 -26.59
CA VAL A 59 0.70 29.92 -27.82
C VAL A 59 1.00 28.98 -28.99
N SER A 60 1.99 28.08 -28.83
CA SER A 60 2.38 27.09 -29.83
C SER A 60 3.09 25.88 -29.19
N GLU A 61 3.51 24.89 -29.98
CA GLU A 61 4.34 23.78 -29.49
C GLU A 61 5.70 24.25 -28.92
N GLN A 62 6.15 25.46 -29.26
CA GLN A 62 7.46 25.99 -28.84
C GLN A 62 7.35 27.09 -27.77
N GLU A 63 6.14 27.58 -27.51
CA GLU A 63 5.90 28.81 -26.75
C GLU A 63 4.65 28.75 -25.86
N ILE A 64 4.78 29.28 -24.65
CA ILE A 64 3.70 29.52 -23.69
C ILE A 64 3.81 30.94 -23.15
N ASP A 65 2.68 31.61 -22.93
CA ASP A 65 2.63 32.90 -22.24
C ASP A 65 2.55 32.66 -20.74
N VAL A 66 3.68 32.86 -20.06
CA VAL A 66 3.80 32.74 -18.60
C VAL A 66 4.06 34.09 -17.94
N THR A 67 3.73 35.19 -18.60
CA THR A 67 4.01 36.55 -18.12
C THR A 67 3.42 36.78 -16.74
N GLU A 68 2.15 36.44 -16.54
CA GLU A 68 1.48 36.59 -15.25
C GLU A 68 2.06 35.65 -14.17
N ILE A 69 2.41 34.42 -14.54
CA ILE A 69 3.06 33.46 -13.62
C ILE A 69 4.40 34.01 -13.14
N LYS A 70 5.24 34.54 -14.05
CA LYS A 70 6.52 35.16 -13.72
C LYS A 70 6.35 36.38 -12.82
N LEU A 71 5.38 37.26 -13.11
CA LEU A 71 5.07 38.42 -12.26
C LEU A 71 4.68 37.99 -10.84
N LYS A 72 3.80 37.00 -10.70
CA LYS A 72 3.40 36.44 -9.40
C LYS A 72 4.60 35.82 -8.67
N LEU A 73 5.44 35.05 -9.37
CA LEU A 73 6.66 34.46 -8.78
C LEU A 73 7.66 35.53 -8.31
N GLN A 74 7.82 36.64 -9.05
CA GLN A 74 8.67 37.76 -8.63
C GLN A 74 8.15 38.41 -7.34
N GLN A 75 6.84 38.64 -7.24
CA GLN A 75 6.19 39.19 -6.04
C GLN A 75 6.37 38.25 -4.83
N ILE A 76 6.14 36.95 -5.03
CA ILE A 76 6.30 35.92 -4.00
C ILE A 76 7.76 35.82 -3.54
N THR A 77 8.71 35.85 -4.48
CA THR A 77 10.15 35.84 -4.19
C THR A 77 10.55 37.06 -3.37
N LYS A 78 10.08 38.25 -3.76
CA LYS A 78 10.35 39.51 -3.04
C LYS A 78 9.78 39.47 -1.61
N ALA A 79 8.66 38.80 -1.41
CA ALA A 79 8.04 38.61 -0.09
C ALA A 79 8.68 37.48 0.74
N GLY A 80 9.70 36.78 0.21
CA GLY A 80 10.37 35.68 0.92
C GLY A 80 9.49 34.44 1.12
N LYS A 81 8.45 34.24 0.30
CA LYS A 81 7.49 33.14 0.43
C LYS A 81 7.78 32.02 -0.57
N ALA A 82 7.27 30.82 -0.28
CA ALA A 82 7.30 29.70 -1.22
C ALA A 82 6.17 29.80 -2.26
N ALA A 83 6.38 29.21 -3.44
CA ALA A 83 5.40 29.10 -4.50
C ALA A 83 5.15 27.63 -4.87
N SER A 84 3.87 27.31 -5.05
CA SER A 84 3.38 26.08 -5.69
C SER A 84 2.74 26.47 -7.03
N LEU A 85 3.14 25.83 -8.12
CA LEU A 85 2.56 26.10 -9.44
C LEU A 85 1.59 25.00 -9.86
N VAL A 86 0.40 25.42 -10.31
CA VAL A 86 -0.69 24.57 -10.76
C VAL A 86 -1.20 25.06 -12.10
N VAL A 87 -0.81 24.38 -13.17
CA VAL A 87 -1.43 24.61 -14.48
C VAL A 87 -2.54 23.58 -14.67
N ASN A 88 -3.79 23.98 -14.57
CA ASN A 88 -4.93 23.11 -14.86
C ASN A 88 -4.83 22.67 -16.33
N ASN A 89 -4.54 21.37 -16.54
CA ASN A 89 -4.31 20.77 -17.85
C ASN A 89 -5.12 19.47 -18.04
N GLY A 90 -6.12 19.27 -17.17
CA GLY A 90 -7.06 18.17 -17.25
C GLY A 90 -8.10 18.37 -18.33
N GLY A 91 -8.40 17.29 -19.06
CA GLY A 91 -9.44 17.14 -20.09
C GLY A 91 -9.85 18.41 -20.82
N LEU A 92 -10.82 19.14 -20.25
CA LEU A 92 -11.43 20.35 -20.80
C LEU A 92 -10.47 21.54 -20.94
N ASN A 93 -9.36 21.57 -20.21
CA ASN A 93 -8.35 22.64 -20.30
C ASN A 93 -7.29 22.37 -21.38
N THR A 94 -7.46 21.31 -22.18
CA THR A 94 -6.54 21.02 -23.30
C THR A 94 -6.73 22.10 -24.38
N PRO A 95 -5.68 22.76 -24.89
CA PRO A 95 -5.81 23.77 -25.95
C PRO A 95 -6.50 23.22 -27.21
N GLU A 96 -7.37 24.01 -27.85
CA GLU A 96 -8.17 23.58 -29.02
C GLU A 96 -7.32 23.06 -30.18
N GLN A 97 -6.14 23.63 -30.38
CA GLN A 97 -5.19 23.22 -31.42
C GLN A 97 -4.72 21.78 -31.17
N ILE A 98 -4.41 21.44 -29.92
CA ILE A 98 -3.98 20.10 -29.52
C ILE A 98 -5.16 19.12 -29.56
N GLN A 99 -6.36 19.56 -29.18
CA GLN A 99 -7.57 18.74 -29.25
C GLN A 99 -7.80 18.15 -30.65
N LYS A 100 -7.50 18.91 -31.71
CA LYS A 100 -7.64 18.47 -33.11
C LYS A 100 -6.69 17.33 -33.50
N GLU A 101 -5.60 17.15 -32.77
CA GLU A 101 -4.62 16.07 -33.01
C GLU A 101 -4.97 14.77 -32.24
N ILE A 102 -5.84 14.87 -31.23
CA ILE A 102 -6.20 13.74 -30.37
C ILE A 102 -7.27 12.91 -31.06
N LYS A 103 -6.96 11.62 -31.23
CA LYS A 103 -7.86 10.66 -31.88
C LYS A 103 -8.87 10.05 -30.92
N ASN A 104 -8.46 9.85 -29.67
CA ASN A 104 -9.25 9.09 -28.71
C ASN A 104 -9.90 10.00 -27.67
N TRP A 105 -11.22 10.06 -27.72
CA TRP A 105 -12.05 10.86 -26.83
C TRP A 105 -12.98 9.97 -26.02
N LEU A 106 -13.17 10.36 -24.76
CA LEU A 106 -14.18 9.82 -23.88
C LEU A 106 -15.29 10.84 -23.69
N GLN A 107 -16.53 10.38 -23.69
CA GLN A 107 -17.71 11.20 -23.41
C GLN A 107 -18.25 10.87 -22.02
N PHE A 108 -18.65 11.89 -21.27
CA PHE A 108 -19.38 11.73 -20.01
C PHE A 108 -20.37 12.87 -19.77
N SER A 109 -21.44 12.57 -19.03
CA SER A 109 -22.35 13.60 -18.51
C SER A 109 -21.81 14.15 -17.18
N ASN A 110 -21.52 15.45 -17.12
CA ASN A 110 -20.98 16.04 -15.90
C ASN A 110 -22.07 16.20 -14.82
N LYS A 111 -22.06 15.30 -13.84
CA LYS A 111 -22.99 15.35 -12.69
C LYS A 111 -22.58 16.33 -11.59
N ASN A 112 -21.42 16.98 -11.69
CA ASN A 112 -21.00 17.95 -10.68
C ASN A 112 -21.84 19.23 -10.80
N ARG A 113 -22.79 19.40 -9.87
CA ARG A 113 -23.69 20.56 -9.82
C ARG A 113 -23.03 21.90 -9.55
N PHE A 114 -21.75 21.89 -9.19
CA PHE A 114 -20.96 23.08 -8.90
C PHE A 114 -19.99 23.43 -10.03
N HIS A 115 -20.07 22.75 -11.17
CA HIS A 115 -19.29 23.04 -12.36
C HIS A 115 -20.19 23.66 -13.43
N ASP A 116 -19.66 24.58 -14.22
CA ASP A 116 -20.43 25.30 -15.24
C ASP A 116 -20.99 24.36 -16.33
N THR A 117 -20.36 23.19 -16.50
CA THR A 117 -20.84 22.14 -17.41
C THR A 117 -21.81 21.15 -16.77
N HIS A 118 -22.41 21.46 -15.61
CA HIS A 118 -23.39 20.57 -14.96
C HIS A 118 -24.53 20.18 -15.91
N LYS A 119 -24.81 18.87 -15.99
CA LYS A 119 -25.81 18.25 -16.89
C LYS A 119 -25.50 18.38 -18.38
N GLN A 120 -24.30 18.80 -18.76
CA GLN A 120 -23.84 18.76 -20.15
C GLN A 120 -23.07 17.46 -20.41
N ASP A 121 -23.21 16.94 -21.62
CA ASP A 121 -22.32 15.91 -22.14
C ASP A 121 -21.05 16.56 -22.65
N VAL A 122 -19.92 16.15 -22.07
CA VAL A 122 -18.61 16.75 -22.35
C VAL A 122 -17.61 15.66 -22.74
N GLY A 123 -16.82 15.97 -23.77
CA GLY A 123 -15.72 15.14 -24.24
C GLY A 123 -14.42 15.50 -23.54
N ILE A 124 -13.66 14.50 -23.13
CA ILE A 124 -12.26 14.66 -22.70
C ILE A 124 -11.38 13.65 -23.44
N PRO A 125 -10.11 13.98 -23.72
CA PRO A 125 -9.18 12.99 -24.27
C PRO A 125 -8.95 11.84 -23.29
N LEU A 126 -8.64 10.64 -23.81
CA LEU A 126 -8.14 9.55 -22.97
C LEU A 126 -6.91 10.02 -22.18
N PHE A 127 -6.89 9.73 -20.89
CA PHE A 127 -5.82 10.17 -19.99
C PHE A 127 -4.42 9.66 -20.39
N TRP A 128 -4.37 8.49 -21.03
CA TRP A 128 -3.15 7.86 -21.54
C TRP A 128 -2.99 7.96 -23.05
N ASP A 129 -3.72 8.85 -23.72
CA ASP A 129 -3.52 9.12 -25.14
C ASP A 129 -2.08 9.63 -25.38
N GLU A 130 -1.37 9.02 -26.32
CA GLU A 130 0.04 9.32 -26.56
C GLU A 130 0.27 10.77 -27.02
N THR A 131 -0.65 11.31 -27.85
CA THR A 131 -0.60 12.70 -28.30
C THR A 131 -0.79 13.65 -27.12
N LEU A 132 -1.78 13.37 -26.25
CA LEU A 132 -1.99 14.15 -25.04
C LEU A 132 -0.75 14.12 -24.13
N LEU A 133 -0.18 12.94 -23.87
CA LEU A 133 0.99 12.79 -22.99
C LEU A 133 2.23 13.48 -23.55
N LYS A 134 2.45 13.43 -24.87
CA LYS A 134 3.52 14.18 -25.55
C LYS A 134 3.37 15.68 -25.29
N HIS A 135 2.17 16.22 -25.50
CA HIS A 135 1.90 17.65 -25.31
C HIS A 135 1.98 18.08 -23.84
N LYS A 136 1.49 17.27 -22.90
CA LYS A 136 1.65 17.53 -21.45
C LYS A 136 3.12 17.50 -21.01
N THR A 137 3.91 16.58 -21.53
CA THR A 137 5.36 16.52 -21.29
C THR A 137 6.05 17.75 -21.87
N ASN A 138 5.63 18.20 -23.05
CA ASN A 138 6.16 19.42 -23.65
C ASN A 138 5.79 20.68 -22.85
N LEU A 139 4.55 20.77 -22.32
CA LEU A 139 4.16 21.83 -21.39
C LEU A 139 5.10 21.89 -20.17
N LEU A 140 5.40 20.74 -19.54
CA LEU A 140 6.36 20.69 -18.43
C LEU A 140 7.75 21.18 -18.83
N ARG A 141 8.22 20.84 -20.05
CA ARG A 141 9.51 21.30 -20.59
C ARG A 141 9.52 22.82 -20.79
N LEU A 142 8.47 23.38 -21.38
CA LEU A 142 8.34 24.82 -21.60
C LEU A 142 8.26 25.56 -20.26
N LEU A 143 7.48 25.08 -19.30
CA LEU A 143 7.43 25.64 -17.95
C LEU A 143 8.81 25.59 -17.26
N ALA A 144 9.53 24.48 -17.36
CA ALA A 144 10.87 24.35 -16.76
C ALA A 144 11.87 25.32 -17.40
N ARG A 145 11.80 25.51 -18.73
CA ARG A 145 12.60 26.50 -19.45
C ARG A 145 12.29 27.92 -19.00
N GLU A 146 11.01 28.29 -19.02
CA GLU A 146 10.58 29.67 -18.75
C GLU A 146 10.74 30.07 -17.28
N LEU A 147 10.61 29.12 -16.36
CA LEU A 147 10.63 29.37 -14.92
C LEU A 147 11.98 29.01 -14.27
N ALA A 148 12.98 28.70 -15.10
CA ALA A 148 14.34 28.47 -14.64
C ALA A 148 14.84 29.67 -13.81
N GLY A 149 15.44 29.39 -12.64
CA GLY A 149 16.00 30.40 -11.75
C GLY A 149 15.06 30.96 -10.67
N PHE A 150 13.75 30.70 -10.74
CA PHE A 150 12.83 31.09 -9.67
C PHE A 150 12.93 30.14 -8.46
N LYS A 151 13.86 30.42 -7.54
CA LYS A 151 14.07 29.61 -6.32
C LYS A 151 12.85 29.53 -5.39
N ALA A 152 11.94 30.49 -5.49
CA ALA A 152 10.68 30.46 -4.74
C ALA A 152 9.74 29.34 -5.21
N LEU A 153 9.88 28.83 -6.45
CA LEU A 153 9.12 27.69 -6.93
C LEU A 153 9.59 26.41 -6.23
N LYS A 154 8.84 25.98 -5.21
CA LYS A 154 9.15 24.81 -4.38
C LYS A 154 8.33 23.59 -4.75
N LEU A 155 7.16 23.78 -5.37
CA LEU A 155 6.22 22.71 -5.72
C LEU A 155 5.72 22.89 -7.16
N ILE A 156 5.71 21.80 -7.93
CA ILE A 156 5.09 21.73 -9.26
C ILE A 156 4.00 20.65 -9.27
N SER A 157 2.80 20.99 -9.73
CA SER A 157 1.70 20.02 -9.80
C SER A 157 1.79 19.13 -11.04
N VAL A 158 1.50 17.84 -10.85
CA VAL A 158 1.26 16.88 -11.92
C VAL A 158 -0.19 16.40 -11.91
N GLN A 159 -0.77 16.30 -13.11
CA GLN A 159 -2.18 15.99 -13.36
C GLN A 159 -2.30 14.94 -14.45
N CYS A 160 -2.69 13.71 -14.08
CA CYS A 160 -2.79 12.59 -15.02
C CYS A 160 -4.19 12.02 -15.20
N ALA A 161 -5.06 12.11 -14.19
CA ALA A 161 -6.36 11.45 -14.21
C ALA A 161 -7.49 12.44 -13.90
N ASN A 162 -7.58 13.52 -14.68
CA ASN A 162 -8.47 14.63 -14.38
C ASN A 162 -9.20 15.18 -15.60
N ALA A 163 -10.50 15.38 -15.45
CA ALA A 163 -11.35 15.92 -16.50
C ALA A 163 -11.34 17.46 -16.57
N THR A 164 -11.24 18.16 -15.44
CA THR A 164 -11.64 19.59 -15.38
C THR A 164 -10.74 20.48 -14.53
N THR A 165 -10.12 19.95 -13.48
CA THR A 165 -9.35 20.71 -12.50
C THR A 165 -8.10 19.96 -12.13
N ASP A 166 -7.22 20.56 -11.34
CA ASP A 166 -6.11 19.85 -10.72
C ASP A 166 -6.53 18.72 -9.75
N ASP A 167 -7.75 18.73 -9.23
CA ASP A 167 -8.29 17.60 -8.46
C ASP A 167 -8.54 16.37 -9.34
N TRP A 168 -8.35 15.18 -8.76
CA TRP A 168 -8.58 13.91 -9.44
C TRP A 168 -10.09 13.75 -9.70
N ASN A 169 -10.48 13.90 -10.96
CA ASN A 169 -11.86 13.77 -11.42
C ASN A 169 -11.91 12.81 -12.62
N VAL A 170 -12.07 11.51 -12.33
CA VAL A 170 -12.36 10.46 -13.32
C VAL A 170 -13.87 10.20 -13.30
N PRO A 171 -14.63 10.70 -14.30
CA PRO A 171 -16.07 10.58 -14.28
C PRO A 171 -16.55 9.10 -14.30
N PRO A 172 -17.43 8.68 -13.38
CA PRO A 172 -17.89 7.29 -13.26
C PRO A 172 -18.69 6.79 -14.46
N ASN A 173 -19.34 7.71 -15.17
CA ASN A 173 -20.24 7.47 -16.29
C ASN A 173 -19.57 7.70 -17.65
N LEU A 174 -18.24 7.64 -17.69
CA LEU A 174 -17.48 7.62 -18.94
C LEU A 174 -17.93 6.42 -19.78
N GLN A 175 -18.31 6.64 -21.03
CA GLN A 175 -18.64 5.56 -21.95
C GLN A 175 -17.33 4.90 -22.44
N TRP A 176 -16.86 3.89 -21.72
CA TRP A 176 -15.64 3.13 -22.06
C TRP A 176 -15.80 2.17 -23.26
N ASN A 177 -16.89 2.30 -24.03
CA ASN A 177 -17.36 1.34 -25.02
C ASN A 177 -16.38 1.09 -26.18
N GLN A 178 -15.35 1.91 -26.36
CA GLN A 178 -14.33 1.71 -27.41
C GLN A 178 -12.90 1.49 -26.88
N SER A 179 -12.56 1.95 -25.67
CA SER A 179 -11.16 1.96 -25.20
C SER A 179 -10.88 1.04 -24.01
N ARG A 180 -11.92 0.60 -23.29
CA ARG A 180 -11.87 -0.06 -21.96
C ARG A 180 -11.04 0.74 -20.94
N PHE A 181 -11.55 0.85 -19.72
CA PHE A 181 -10.72 1.42 -18.64
C PHE A 181 -9.50 0.51 -18.42
N ASP A 182 -8.32 1.11 -18.33
CA ASP A 182 -7.03 0.41 -18.24
C ASP A 182 -6.18 1.13 -17.19
N ASP A 183 -6.14 0.58 -15.98
CA ASP A 183 -5.46 1.16 -14.84
C ASP A 183 -3.94 1.09 -14.95
N ASP A 184 -3.39 0.12 -15.70
CA ASP A 184 -1.98 0.08 -16.05
C ASP A 184 -1.59 1.24 -16.96
N LYS A 185 -2.34 1.49 -18.04
CA LYS A 185 -2.07 2.64 -18.91
C LYS A 185 -2.20 3.96 -18.17
N LEU A 186 -3.20 4.08 -17.30
CA LEU A 186 -3.34 5.28 -16.47
C LEU A 186 -2.19 5.42 -15.48
N PHE A 187 -1.76 4.32 -14.85
CA PHE A 187 -0.57 4.30 -13.99
C PHE A 187 0.67 4.77 -14.74
N PHE A 188 0.95 4.23 -15.94
CA PHE A 188 2.13 4.61 -16.73
C PHE A 188 2.07 6.05 -17.24
N ALA A 189 0.87 6.55 -17.58
CA ALA A 189 0.64 7.96 -17.89
C ALA A 189 1.02 8.85 -16.69
N CYS A 190 0.52 8.54 -15.49
CA CYS A 190 0.88 9.25 -14.28
C CYS A 190 2.38 9.16 -13.98
N LYS A 191 2.95 7.96 -14.06
CA LYS A 191 4.39 7.70 -13.87
C LYS A 191 5.25 8.58 -14.77
N SER A 192 4.95 8.60 -16.08
CA SER A 192 5.70 9.38 -17.08
C SER A 192 5.69 10.88 -16.79
N LEU A 193 4.53 11.43 -16.40
CA LEU A 193 4.41 12.85 -16.07
C LEU A 193 5.13 13.20 -14.75
N ILE A 194 5.05 12.33 -13.74
CA ILE A 194 5.79 12.48 -12.48
C ILE A 194 7.30 12.47 -12.75
N ASP A 195 7.78 11.51 -13.54
CA ASP A 195 9.20 11.39 -13.89
C ASP A 195 9.70 12.61 -14.64
N SER A 196 8.91 13.08 -15.61
CA SER A 196 9.21 14.27 -16.39
C SER A 196 9.29 15.50 -15.48
N ALA A 197 8.31 15.72 -14.61
CA ALA A 197 8.31 16.85 -13.69
C ALA A 197 9.48 16.80 -12.71
N ALA A 198 9.74 15.65 -12.09
CA ALA A 198 10.83 15.49 -11.12
C ALA A 198 12.21 15.74 -11.74
N THR A 199 12.39 15.32 -12.99
CA THR A 199 13.62 15.52 -13.78
C THR A 199 13.79 16.96 -14.22
N LEU A 200 12.74 17.57 -14.77
CA LEU A 200 12.78 18.92 -15.34
C LEU A 200 12.86 20.01 -14.25
N PHE A 201 12.35 19.74 -13.05
CA PHE A 201 12.37 20.66 -11.92
C PHE A 201 13.19 20.09 -10.75
N PRO A 202 14.52 19.93 -10.88
CA PRO A 202 15.33 19.19 -9.92
C PRO A 202 15.34 19.77 -8.49
N THR A 203 15.03 21.06 -8.33
CA THR A 203 14.99 21.76 -7.04
C THR A 203 13.59 21.89 -6.45
N ALA A 204 12.53 21.63 -7.23
CA ALA A 204 11.16 21.64 -6.75
C ALA A 204 10.71 20.21 -6.43
N ALA A 205 9.79 20.07 -5.47
CA ALA A 205 9.06 18.84 -5.27
C ALA A 205 7.94 18.71 -6.31
N VAL A 206 7.65 17.48 -6.69
CA VAL A 206 6.43 17.15 -7.44
C VAL A 206 5.31 16.97 -6.43
N ARG A 207 4.16 17.60 -6.68
CA ARG A 207 2.96 17.38 -5.89
C ARG A 207 1.82 16.89 -6.78
N MET A 208 0.97 16.04 -6.22
CA MET A 208 -0.16 15.49 -6.96
C MET A 208 -1.39 15.35 -6.06
N ALA A 209 -2.49 15.95 -6.50
CA ALA A 209 -3.79 15.75 -5.88
C ALA A 209 -4.32 14.36 -6.22
N VAL A 210 -4.92 13.68 -5.24
CA VAL A 210 -5.51 12.37 -5.44
C VAL A 210 -6.94 12.23 -4.93
N GLY A 211 -7.70 11.37 -5.60
CA GLY A 211 -9.10 11.10 -5.35
C GLY A 211 -9.48 9.68 -5.78
N PRO A 212 -10.76 9.30 -5.59
CA PRO A 212 -11.24 7.97 -5.91
C PRO A 212 -11.52 7.78 -7.40
N ILE A 213 -11.19 6.61 -7.94
CA ILE A 213 -11.84 6.09 -9.15
C ILE A 213 -13.07 5.29 -8.73
N GLN A 214 -14.23 5.64 -9.27
CA GLN A 214 -15.51 5.07 -8.84
C GLN A 214 -15.80 3.73 -9.53
N PRO A 215 -16.61 2.84 -8.92
CA PRO A 215 -17.20 1.72 -9.63
C PRO A 215 -18.06 2.18 -10.83
N PRO A 216 -18.15 1.39 -11.92
CA PRO A 216 -17.61 0.04 -12.08
C PRO A 216 -16.12 -0.01 -12.48
N LEU A 217 -15.45 1.14 -12.65
CA LEU A 217 -14.09 1.20 -13.22
C LEU A 217 -13.04 0.57 -12.30
N MET A 218 -13.15 0.81 -11.00
CA MET A 218 -12.32 0.15 -10.00
C MET A 218 -13.17 -0.28 -8.81
N ARG A 219 -12.98 -1.52 -8.38
CA ARG A 219 -13.63 -2.07 -7.18
C ARG A 219 -13.05 -1.43 -5.91
N ASP A 220 -11.72 -1.33 -5.84
CA ASP A 220 -11.03 -0.54 -4.83
C ASP A 220 -10.75 0.85 -5.39
N ARG A 221 -11.49 1.82 -4.86
CA ARG A 221 -11.52 3.19 -5.37
C ARG A 221 -10.19 3.93 -5.25
N TYR A 222 -9.25 3.44 -4.45
CA TYR A 222 -7.98 4.11 -4.16
C TYR A 222 -6.75 3.27 -4.52
N ALA A 223 -6.92 2.09 -5.12
CA ALA A 223 -5.80 1.21 -5.46
C ALA A 223 -4.78 1.89 -6.37
N LEU A 224 -5.24 2.59 -7.42
CA LEU A 224 -4.34 3.32 -8.31
C LEU A 224 -3.63 4.48 -7.61
N ALA A 225 -4.33 5.21 -6.72
CA ALA A 225 -3.73 6.29 -5.93
C ALA A 225 -2.58 5.78 -5.05
N ARG A 226 -2.79 4.66 -4.36
CA ARG A 226 -1.75 3.98 -3.56
C ARG A 226 -0.59 3.52 -4.43
N ARG A 227 -0.87 2.91 -5.60
CA ARG A 227 0.15 2.45 -6.53
C ARG A 227 1.05 3.59 -7.01
N ILE A 228 0.45 4.74 -7.39
CA ILE A 228 1.21 5.92 -7.82
C ILE A 228 2.02 6.50 -6.65
N TYR A 229 1.44 6.59 -5.45
CA TYR A 229 2.15 7.06 -4.27
C TYR A 229 3.38 6.21 -3.95
N HIS A 230 3.23 4.88 -3.90
CA HIS A 230 4.34 3.97 -3.62
C HIS A 230 5.45 4.10 -4.65
N TYR A 231 5.10 4.19 -5.94
CA TYR A 231 6.07 4.44 -7.00
C TYR A 231 6.83 5.75 -6.78
N ALA A 232 6.12 6.86 -6.63
CA ALA A 232 6.71 8.19 -6.65
C ALA A 232 7.51 8.48 -5.38
N SER A 233 7.02 8.05 -4.21
CA SER A 233 7.73 8.18 -2.93
C SER A 233 9.03 7.37 -2.88
N GLN A 234 9.07 6.19 -3.52
CA GLN A 234 10.28 5.36 -3.61
C GLN A 234 11.28 5.90 -4.63
N THR A 235 10.79 6.39 -5.76
CA THR A 235 11.64 6.88 -6.86
C THR A 235 12.21 8.27 -6.55
N TYR A 236 11.43 9.13 -5.90
CA TYR A 236 11.78 10.50 -5.57
C TYR A 236 11.61 10.77 -4.05
N PRO A 237 12.40 10.09 -3.19
CA PRO A 237 12.27 10.21 -1.75
C PRO A 237 12.47 11.66 -1.31
N GLY A 238 11.54 12.17 -0.50
CA GLY A 238 11.57 13.56 -0.03
C GLY A 238 11.28 14.62 -1.10
N ARG A 239 10.87 14.22 -2.30
CA ARG A 239 10.56 15.12 -3.42
C ARG A 239 9.17 14.90 -4.02
N PHE A 240 8.38 13.98 -3.47
CA PHE A 240 7.00 13.75 -3.91
C PHE A 240 6.01 13.99 -2.75
N TYR A 241 5.05 14.88 -2.95
CA TYR A 241 4.00 15.20 -1.98
C TYR A 241 2.64 14.79 -2.53
N ILE A 242 1.88 14.05 -1.73
CA ILE A 242 0.52 13.66 -2.10
C ILE A 242 -0.50 14.55 -1.38
N GLN A 243 -1.56 14.94 -2.09
CA GLN A 243 -2.52 15.91 -1.58
C GLN A 243 -3.96 15.47 -1.77
N ARG A 244 -4.87 15.89 -0.89
CA ARG A 244 -6.33 15.76 -1.07
C ARG A 244 -7.02 17.11 -1.09
N HIS A 245 -7.99 17.28 -1.98
CA HIS A 245 -8.67 18.57 -2.21
C HIS A 245 -10.05 18.71 -1.61
N ASN A 246 -10.43 17.81 -0.71
CA ASN A 246 -11.78 17.78 -0.15
C ASN A 246 -11.79 17.92 1.38
N LEU A 247 -10.84 18.68 1.94
CA LEU A 247 -10.83 18.93 3.39
C LEU A 247 -12.07 19.72 3.80
N SER A 248 -12.79 19.20 4.78
CA SER A 248 -14.09 19.68 5.27
C SER A 248 -14.32 19.19 6.70
N THR A 249 -15.35 19.69 7.38
CA THR A 249 -15.74 19.18 8.72
C THR A 249 -16.18 17.71 8.70
N THR A 250 -16.51 17.18 7.52
CA THR A 250 -16.84 15.76 7.31
C THR A 250 -15.63 14.87 7.04
N THR A 251 -14.41 15.43 7.12
CA THR A 251 -13.17 14.65 6.99
C THR A 251 -13.03 13.71 8.19
N PRO A 252 -12.72 12.42 8.00
CA PRO A 252 -12.64 11.48 9.10
C PRO A 252 -11.50 11.86 10.06
N ASN A 253 -11.79 11.91 11.35
CA ASN A 253 -10.79 12.15 12.39
C ASN A 253 -9.88 10.92 12.54
N PRO A 254 -8.56 11.03 12.34
CA PRO A 254 -7.65 9.89 12.41
C PRO A 254 -7.49 9.30 13.81
N ASN A 255 -7.82 10.08 14.85
CA ASN A 255 -7.74 9.63 16.24
C ASN A 255 -9.02 8.89 16.69
N GLU A 256 -10.14 9.06 15.98
CA GLU A 256 -11.45 8.51 16.39
C GLU A 256 -11.97 7.46 15.39
N THR A 257 -11.60 7.58 14.12
CA THR A 257 -12.19 6.78 13.04
C THR A 257 -11.24 5.66 12.62
N ARG A 258 -11.64 4.39 12.82
CA ARG A 258 -10.87 3.20 12.35
C ARG A 258 -10.86 3.02 10.82
N ARG A 259 -11.55 3.90 10.09
CA ARG A 259 -11.78 3.84 8.63
C ARG A 259 -11.60 5.21 7.96
N LEU A 260 -10.37 5.58 7.63
CA LEU A 260 -10.07 6.88 7.00
C LEU A 260 -10.40 6.91 5.50
N MET A 261 -10.77 5.76 4.91
CA MET A 261 -11.14 5.65 3.49
C MET A 261 -10.05 6.28 2.59
N GLY A 262 -10.42 7.24 1.75
CA GLY A 262 -9.46 7.94 0.88
C GLY A 262 -8.48 8.85 1.60
N TRP A 263 -8.71 9.15 2.88
CA TRP A 263 -7.77 9.89 3.74
C TRP A 263 -6.73 8.99 4.39
N GLN A 264 -6.89 7.65 4.32
CA GLN A 264 -5.85 6.73 4.79
C GLN A 264 -4.52 6.96 4.06
N LEU A 265 -4.59 7.19 2.75
CA LEU A 265 -3.40 7.46 1.95
C LEU A 265 -2.68 8.75 2.38
N ILE A 266 -3.44 9.77 2.79
CA ILE A 266 -2.87 11.03 3.31
C ILE A 266 -2.21 10.78 4.67
N PHE A 267 -2.86 9.98 5.53
CA PHE A 267 -2.32 9.58 6.83
C PHE A 267 -1.05 8.74 6.71
N ASP A 268 -1.01 7.79 5.77
CA ASP A 268 0.17 6.93 5.54
C ASP A 268 1.34 7.70 4.90
N ALA A 269 1.04 8.77 4.17
CA ALA A 269 2.04 9.51 3.42
C ALA A 269 2.86 10.53 4.22
N ARG A 270 2.61 10.67 5.53
CA ARG A 270 3.35 11.59 6.40
C ARG A 270 4.88 11.35 6.38
N PRO A 271 5.70 12.41 6.47
CA PRO A 271 5.31 13.81 6.50
C PRO A 271 4.95 14.39 5.13
N TYR A 272 5.15 13.66 4.02
CA TYR A 272 4.97 14.13 2.64
C TYR A 272 3.50 14.15 2.16
N ALA A 273 2.62 14.66 3.02
CA ALA A 273 1.18 14.70 2.81
C ALA A 273 0.66 16.13 2.99
N ALA A 274 -0.29 16.54 2.15
CA ALA A 274 -0.92 17.85 2.22
C ALA A 274 -2.44 17.75 2.03
N ALA A 275 -3.14 18.83 2.36
CA ALA A 275 -4.57 18.95 2.10
C ALA A 275 -4.92 20.35 1.61
N GLN A 276 -6.03 20.45 0.89
CA GLN A 276 -6.66 21.70 0.50
C GLN A 276 -8.11 21.71 0.99
N PHE A 277 -8.59 22.85 1.46
CA PHE A 277 -10.02 23.04 1.70
C PHE A 277 -10.85 22.69 0.46
N LEU A 278 -11.98 22.01 0.70
CA LEU A 278 -12.95 21.65 -0.33
C LEU A 278 -13.53 22.89 -1.02
N TRP A 279 -13.76 23.93 -0.23
CA TRP A 279 -14.37 25.18 -0.62
C TRP A 279 -14.04 26.26 0.43
N PRO A 280 -14.14 27.57 0.12
CA PRO A 280 -13.95 28.60 1.12
C PRO A 280 -14.84 28.39 2.35
N VAL A 281 -14.23 28.35 3.54
CA VAL A 281 -14.95 28.28 4.83
C VAL A 281 -15.77 29.56 5.06
N SER A 282 -15.37 30.67 4.44
CA SER A 282 -16.09 31.94 4.40
C SER A 282 -17.40 31.89 3.61
N ASP A 283 -17.64 30.85 2.80
CA ASP A 283 -18.92 30.63 2.11
C ASP A 283 -19.92 29.91 3.01
N THR A 284 -20.57 30.70 3.87
CA THR A 284 -21.63 30.23 4.76
C THR A 284 -22.99 30.09 4.07
N LYS A 285 -23.11 30.46 2.79
CA LYS A 285 -24.36 30.33 2.04
C LYS A 285 -24.55 28.92 1.51
N SER A 286 -23.49 28.33 0.96
CA SER A 286 -23.56 26.97 0.42
C SER A 286 -23.32 25.88 1.46
N CYS A 287 -22.67 26.22 2.57
CA CYS A 287 -22.21 25.30 3.62
C CYS A 287 -21.43 24.10 3.08
N ARG A 288 -20.78 24.19 1.91
CA ARG A 288 -20.09 23.06 1.27
C ARG A 288 -19.03 22.43 2.15
N THR A 289 -18.25 23.25 2.84
CA THR A 289 -17.20 22.79 3.75
C THR A 289 -17.77 22.18 5.03
N ASN A 290 -19.05 22.41 5.33
CA ASN A 290 -19.79 21.77 6.41
C ASN A 290 -20.67 20.59 5.95
N GLY A 291 -20.33 19.92 4.85
CA GLY A 291 -21.17 18.84 4.32
C GLY A 291 -22.56 19.29 3.85
N GLN A 292 -22.75 20.59 3.59
CA GLN A 292 -24.02 21.24 3.23
C GLN A 292 -25.06 21.26 4.35
N ILE A 293 -24.60 21.15 5.61
CA ILE A 293 -25.46 21.25 6.79
C ILE A 293 -25.39 22.67 7.33
N SER A 294 -26.56 23.28 7.53
CA SER A 294 -26.74 24.61 8.11
C SER A 294 -27.24 24.49 9.56
N PRO A 295 -26.81 25.37 10.50
CA PRO A 295 -25.88 26.48 10.31
C PRO A 295 -24.42 26.03 10.16
N CYS A 296 -23.65 26.76 9.36
CA CYS A 296 -22.22 26.51 9.17
C CYS A 296 -21.42 27.78 9.54
N ASP A 297 -21.21 28.00 10.84
CA ASP A 297 -20.39 29.13 11.31
C ASP A 297 -18.93 28.95 10.90
N SER A 298 -18.33 29.98 10.28
CA SER A 298 -16.98 29.87 9.74
C SER A 298 -15.90 29.67 10.80
N LEU A 299 -16.03 30.26 11.99
CA LEU A 299 -15.01 30.12 13.03
C LEU A 299 -15.11 28.75 13.69
N THR A 300 -16.32 28.27 13.98
CA THR A 300 -16.54 26.90 14.45
C THR A 300 -16.01 25.88 13.45
N MET A 301 -16.28 26.05 12.16
CA MET A 301 -15.74 25.16 11.12
C MET A 301 -14.21 25.16 11.09
N LEU A 302 -13.55 26.31 11.30
CA LEU A 302 -12.10 26.37 11.37
C LEU A 302 -11.57 25.59 12.58
N ASP A 303 -12.20 25.72 13.75
CA ASP A 303 -11.83 24.96 14.95
C ASP A 303 -12.03 23.44 14.75
N ASP A 304 -13.17 23.04 14.17
CA ASP A 304 -13.47 21.64 13.85
C ASP A 304 -12.41 21.06 12.90
N ILE A 305 -12.11 21.77 11.82
CA ILE A 305 -11.10 21.33 10.84
C ILE A 305 -9.71 21.29 11.46
N TYR A 306 -9.34 22.26 12.29
CA TYR A 306 -8.06 22.25 13.01
C TYR A 306 -7.92 20.99 13.86
N ASN A 307 -8.94 20.67 14.64
CA ASN A 307 -8.96 19.47 15.48
C ASN A 307 -8.81 18.19 14.64
N LEU A 308 -9.48 18.11 13.48
CA LEU A 308 -9.38 16.98 12.56
C LEU A 308 -7.97 16.81 11.98
N ILE A 309 -7.37 17.88 11.46
CA ILE A 309 -6.09 17.77 10.74
C ILE A 309 -4.86 17.67 11.65
N SER A 310 -5.00 18.01 12.93
CA SER A 310 -3.94 17.85 13.93
C SER A 310 -3.37 16.42 13.97
N GLY A 311 -4.22 15.40 13.81
CA GLY A 311 -3.80 13.99 13.78
C GLY A 311 -3.21 13.53 12.44
N TYR A 312 -3.47 14.25 11.35
CA TYR A 312 -2.92 13.94 10.02
C TYR A 312 -1.49 14.43 9.83
N ARG A 313 -0.96 15.30 10.71
CA ARG A 313 0.42 15.85 10.64
C ARG A 313 0.84 16.21 9.21
N LEU A 314 0.02 17.03 8.56
CA LEU A 314 0.27 17.48 7.20
C LEU A 314 1.59 18.28 7.12
N HIS A 315 2.24 18.28 5.96
CA HIS A 315 3.38 19.17 5.70
C HIS A 315 2.91 20.61 5.50
N TYR A 316 1.85 20.80 4.73
CA TYR A 316 1.26 22.09 4.43
C TYR A 316 -0.24 21.98 4.20
N LEU A 317 -0.93 23.11 4.34
CA LEU A 317 -2.37 23.26 4.15
C LEU A 317 -2.65 24.34 3.11
N GLU A 318 -3.42 24.00 2.08
CA GLU A 318 -3.88 24.97 1.09
C GLU A 318 -5.27 25.54 1.45
N VAL A 319 -5.37 26.86 1.48
CA VAL A 319 -6.60 27.60 1.84
C VAL A 319 -6.93 28.66 0.80
N TYR A 320 -8.20 29.02 0.70
CA TYR A 320 -8.64 30.01 -0.28
C TYR A 320 -8.23 31.43 0.12
N ALA A 321 -7.89 32.28 -0.87
CA ALA A 321 -7.54 33.68 -0.62
C ALA A 321 -8.62 34.44 0.15
N SER A 322 -9.90 34.15 -0.09
CA SER A 322 -11.01 34.76 0.66
C SER A 322 -10.98 34.40 2.15
N ASP A 323 -10.62 33.16 2.50
CA ASP A 323 -10.51 32.72 3.89
C ASP A 323 -9.29 33.36 4.54
N ALA A 324 -8.14 33.37 3.86
CA ALA A 324 -6.92 34.00 4.36
C ALA A 324 -7.14 35.50 4.63
N LEU A 325 -7.74 36.23 3.70
CA LEU A 325 -8.04 37.66 3.87
C LEU A 325 -8.99 37.94 5.03
N ARG A 326 -9.97 37.04 5.25
CA ARG A 326 -11.01 37.23 6.26
C ARG A 326 -10.57 36.79 7.66
N PHE A 327 -9.76 35.74 7.75
CA PHE A 327 -9.49 35.04 9.01
C PHE A 327 -8.03 35.07 9.46
N ALA A 328 -7.05 35.58 8.69
CA ALA A 328 -5.63 35.55 9.07
C ALA A 328 -5.33 36.11 10.48
N ASP A 329 -6.08 37.11 10.93
CA ASP A 329 -5.90 37.73 12.26
C ASP A 329 -6.72 37.05 13.36
N LYS A 330 -7.47 35.99 13.04
CA LYS A 330 -8.31 35.27 14.00
C LYS A 330 -7.51 34.16 14.69
N PRO A 331 -7.68 33.94 16.00
CA PRO A 331 -6.98 32.89 16.72
C PRO A 331 -7.12 31.51 16.09
N GLN A 332 -8.32 31.16 15.62
CA GLN A 332 -8.61 29.88 14.95
C GLN A 332 -7.72 29.67 13.72
N TYR A 333 -7.49 30.73 12.95
CA TYR A 333 -6.63 30.66 11.78
C TYR A 333 -5.15 30.56 12.16
N GLN A 334 -4.72 31.30 13.18
CA GLN A 334 -3.33 31.30 13.66
C GLN A 334 -2.92 29.95 14.28
N GLN A 335 -3.88 29.17 14.79
CA GLN A 335 -3.63 27.81 15.26
C GLN A 335 -3.11 26.90 14.13
N PHE A 336 -3.61 27.07 12.90
CA PHE A 336 -3.10 26.32 11.75
C PHE A 336 -1.62 26.62 11.51
N THR A 337 -1.20 27.89 11.55
CA THR A 337 0.22 28.25 11.37
C THR A 337 1.10 27.56 12.41
N LYS A 338 0.69 27.61 13.69
CA LYS A 338 1.41 26.99 14.81
C LYS A 338 1.58 25.48 14.68
N MET A 339 0.69 24.81 13.92
CA MET A 339 0.83 23.38 13.62
C MET A 339 2.14 23.05 12.88
N PHE A 340 2.71 24.03 12.17
CA PHE A 340 3.87 23.86 11.30
C PHE A 340 5.15 24.55 11.84
N ASP A 341 5.06 25.32 12.93
CA ASP A 341 6.12 26.19 13.48
C ASP A 341 7.25 25.45 14.27
N GLY A 342 7.42 24.14 14.10
CA GLY A 342 8.70 23.49 14.47
C GLY A 342 8.83 22.80 15.83
N THR A 343 7.76 22.32 16.48
CA THR A 343 7.90 21.25 17.49
C THR A 343 8.05 19.85 16.88
N GLY A 344 8.06 19.75 15.55
CA GLY A 344 8.26 18.51 14.81
C GLY A 344 9.28 18.66 13.69
N THR A 345 10.55 18.92 14.03
CA THR A 345 11.66 18.53 13.15
C THR A 345 11.64 17.00 13.07
N ILE A 346 10.93 16.44 12.10
CA ILE A 346 10.98 15.00 11.83
C ILE A 346 12.21 14.77 10.94
N THR A 347 13.35 14.48 11.58
CA THR A 347 14.32 13.59 10.95
C THR A 347 13.59 12.31 10.56
N ALA A 348 13.85 11.79 9.35
CA ALA A 348 13.13 10.67 8.69
C ALA A 348 13.01 9.34 9.46
N THR A 349 13.35 9.30 10.74
CA THR A 349 13.42 8.14 11.63
C THR A 349 12.20 7.93 12.53
N GLN A 350 11.14 8.77 12.47
CA GLN A 350 9.97 8.60 13.33
C GLN A 350 8.63 8.80 12.59
N VAL A 351 8.11 7.75 11.96
CA VAL A 351 6.68 7.65 11.58
C VAL A 351 6.15 6.29 12.05
N PRO A 352 5.18 6.23 12.99
CA PRO A 352 4.49 4.99 13.33
C PRO A 352 3.40 4.70 12.29
N ALA A 353 3.31 3.46 11.83
CA ALA A 353 2.24 2.97 10.97
C ALA A 353 0.95 2.78 11.79
N VAL A 354 -0.19 3.34 11.34
CA VAL A 354 -1.52 2.92 11.82
C VAL A 354 -2.48 2.70 10.66
N SER A 355 -3.08 1.51 10.73
CA SER A 355 -4.03 0.78 9.90
C SER A 355 -5.37 1.47 9.60
N VAL A 356 -5.99 1.10 8.46
CA VAL A 356 -7.43 1.32 8.21
C VAL A 356 -8.14 0.11 7.63
N ASN A 357 -9.28 -0.20 8.25
CA ASN A 357 -10.30 -1.15 7.83
C ASN A 357 -11.31 -0.51 6.86
N SER A 358 -11.95 -1.30 5.97
CA SER A 358 -13.35 -1.05 5.59
C SER A 358 -14.09 -2.24 4.97
N ALA A 359 -15.08 -2.76 5.71
CA ALA A 359 -16.33 -3.35 5.18
C ALA A 359 -17.19 -2.26 4.48
N ALA A 360 -18.21 -2.50 3.65
CA ALA A 360 -19.18 -3.61 3.61
C ALA A 360 -20.03 -3.57 2.32
N ILE A 361 -20.90 -4.59 2.16
CA ILE A 361 -22.22 -4.62 1.46
C ILE A 361 -22.26 -5.13 0.00
N SER A 362 -23.06 -6.18 -0.20
CA SER A 362 -23.53 -6.86 -1.44
C SER A 362 -24.59 -6.03 -2.21
N PRO A 363 -24.97 -6.41 -3.45
CA PRO A 363 -26.02 -7.43 -3.66
C PRO A 363 -25.85 -8.35 -4.90
N ASP A 364 -26.55 -9.49 -4.81
CA ASP A 364 -27.24 -10.33 -5.81
C ASP A 364 -27.61 -9.64 -7.16
N SER A 365 -27.86 -10.30 -8.31
CA SER A 365 -28.32 -11.67 -8.60
C SER A 365 -28.16 -12.02 -10.10
N THR A 366 -27.77 -13.27 -10.37
CA THR A 366 -28.23 -14.22 -11.43
C THR A 366 -28.45 -13.81 -12.90
N GLN A 367 -27.82 -14.56 -13.83
CA GLN A 367 -28.45 -15.48 -14.82
C GLN A 367 -27.34 -16.05 -15.75
N GLN A 368 -26.94 -17.32 -15.62
CA GLN A 368 -27.40 -18.53 -16.36
C GLN A 368 -27.23 -18.49 -17.88
N GLY A 369 -26.47 -19.47 -18.43
CA GLY A 369 -26.48 -19.77 -19.87
C GLY A 369 -25.34 -20.63 -20.46
N ASN A 370 -25.12 -21.84 -19.92
CA ASN A 370 -24.79 -23.12 -20.61
C ASN A 370 -23.63 -23.29 -21.67
N PRO A 371 -23.16 -24.54 -21.92
CA PRO A 371 -21.72 -24.88 -22.01
C PRO A 371 -21.20 -25.38 -23.37
N MET A 372 -19.86 -25.49 -23.42
CA MET A 372 -18.88 -26.39 -24.11
C MET A 372 -19.28 -27.29 -25.31
N PRO A 373 -18.29 -27.61 -26.18
CA PRO A 373 -17.55 -28.89 -26.06
C PRO A 373 -16.02 -28.75 -26.29
N GLU A 374 -15.16 -29.30 -25.43
CA GLU A 374 -14.49 -30.62 -25.52
C GLU A 374 -13.62 -30.88 -26.76
N HIS A 375 -12.31 -31.05 -26.54
CA HIS A 375 -11.57 -32.16 -27.12
C HIS A 375 -10.51 -32.68 -26.12
N THR A 376 -10.52 -34.00 -25.98
CA THR A 376 -9.79 -34.87 -25.06
C THR A 376 -8.40 -35.25 -25.55
N ASP A 377 -7.49 -35.55 -24.61
CA ASP A 377 -6.80 -36.84 -24.45
C ASP A 377 -5.75 -36.70 -23.31
N GLN A 378 -5.97 -37.26 -22.12
CA GLN A 378 -5.68 -38.65 -21.67
C GLN A 378 -4.18 -38.97 -21.74
N LYS A 379 -3.49 -39.57 -20.76
CA LYS A 379 -3.84 -40.18 -19.46
C LYS A 379 -2.51 -40.64 -18.80
N ASP A 380 -2.63 -41.22 -17.61
CA ASP A 380 -1.67 -42.08 -16.90
C ASP A 380 -0.64 -41.40 -16.00
N HIS A 381 -1.02 -41.21 -14.73
CA HIS A 381 -0.73 -42.22 -13.70
C HIS A 381 -1.55 -41.95 -12.42
N GLN A 382 -2.50 -42.84 -12.11
CA GLN A 382 -3.08 -43.03 -10.79
C GLN A 382 -2.50 -44.31 -10.18
N GLN A 383 -2.10 -44.28 -8.91
CA GLN A 383 -2.75 -45.00 -7.80
C GLN A 383 -1.84 -45.08 -6.57
N ALA A 384 -2.26 -44.43 -5.48
CA ALA A 384 -1.98 -44.87 -4.11
C ALA A 384 -3.08 -44.34 -3.17
N GLY A 385 -3.98 -45.25 -2.74
CA GLY A 385 -4.81 -45.23 -1.54
C GLY A 385 -5.53 -43.94 -1.10
N GLN A 386 -6.79 -43.77 -1.53
CA GLN A 386 -7.74 -42.83 -0.94
C GLN A 386 -8.33 -43.37 0.37
N LEU A 387 -8.21 -42.59 1.46
CA LEU A 387 -9.18 -42.57 2.56
C LEU A 387 -10.34 -41.61 2.18
N PRO A 388 -11.59 -41.87 2.59
CA PRO A 388 -12.75 -41.15 2.06
C PRO A 388 -12.73 -39.67 2.46
N SER A 389 -12.89 -38.80 1.45
CA SER A 389 -13.00 -37.36 1.60
C SER A 389 -14.45 -36.94 1.91
N PRO A 390 -14.74 -36.25 3.02
CA PRO A 390 -15.97 -35.48 3.14
C PRO A 390 -15.72 -34.13 2.44
N LEU A 391 -15.83 -34.10 1.11
CA LEU A 391 -15.81 -32.87 0.31
C LEU A 391 -17.15 -32.59 -0.39
N ASP A 392 -18.15 -33.44 -0.19
CA ASP A 392 -19.51 -33.22 -0.68
C ASP A 392 -20.33 -32.49 0.40
N SER A 393 -20.31 -31.15 0.37
CA SER A 393 -21.39 -30.23 0.84
C SER A 393 -20.94 -28.77 1.10
N LEU A 394 -19.83 -28.29 0.52
CA LEU A 394 -19.55 -26.85 0.56
C LEU A 394 -20.23 -26.17 -0.64
N ALA A 395 -21.20 -25.30 -0.36
CA ALA A 395 -21.87 -24.49 -1.35
C ALA A 395 -20.86 -23.67 -2.19
N PRO A 396 -21.14 -23.40 -3.49
CA PRO A 396 -20.25 -22.60 -4.34
C PRO A 396 -20.20 -21.16 -3.78
N GLY A 397 -19.10 -20.79 -3.13
CA GLY A 397 -18.93 -19.43 -2.58
C GLY A 397 -17.85 -19.25 -1.51
N ASP A 398 -17.41 -20.31 -0.82
CA ASP A 398 -16.57 -20.14 0.37
C ASP A 398 -15.08 -20.51 0.13
N SER A 399 -14.42 -19.77 -0.77
CA SER A 399 -13.00 -19.99 -1.15
C SER A 399 -11.99 -19.76 -0.03
N TRP A 400 -12.44 -19.26 1.12
CA TRP A 400 -11.63 -19.00 2.31
C TRP A 400 -11.77 -20.10 3.37
N GLY A 401 -12.80 -20.94 3.25
CA GLY A 401 -13.12 -22.00 4.21
C GLY A 401 -13.58 -21.50 5.57
N ARG A 402 -13.71 -22.45 6.51
CA ARG A 402 -14.20 -22.13 7.86
C ARG A 402 -13.10 -21.50 8.70
N TRP A 403 -13.40 -20.32 9.23
CA TRP A 403 -12.56 -19.64 10.22
C TRP A 403 -12.62 -20.30 11.60
N LYS A 404 -13.75 -20.92 11.96
CA LYS A 404 -13.91 -21.78 13.13
C LYS A 404 -14.14 -23.21 12.70
N ASN A 405 -13.12 -24.07 12.80
CA ASN A 405 -13.27 -25.49 12.52
C ASN A 405 -13.75 -26.23 13.78
N GLN A 406 -14.46 -27.34 13.57
CA GLN A 406 -14.86 -28.22 14.68
C GLN A 406 -13.82 -29.33 14.84
N VAL A 407 -13.48 -29.65 16.09
CA VAL A 407 -12.72 -30.86 16.39
C VAL A 407 -13.60 -32.06 16.02
N GLY A 408 -13.08 -32.93 15.15
CA GLY A 408 -13.80 -34.12 14.71
C GLY A 408 -13.94 -35.17 15.84
N GLU A 409 -14.51 -36.32 15.50
CA GLU A 409 -14.75 -37.42 16.48
C GLU A 409 -13.47 -37.96 17.12
N ARG A 410 -12.32 -37.83 16.44
CA ARG A 410 -11.02 -38.18 17.02
C ARG A 410 -10.54 -37.05 17.92
N PRO A 411 -10.26 -37.32 19.22
CA PRO A 411 -9.76 -36.30 20.12
C PRO A 411 -8.40 -35.77 19.66
N LEU A 412 -8.12 -34.52 20.00
CA LEU A 412 -6.80 -33.93 19.78
C LEU A 412 -5.74 -34.68 20.60
N PRO A 413 -4.47 -34.69 20.16
CA PRO A 413 -3.39 -35.27 20.95
C PRO A 413 -3.30 -34.67 22.35
N ARG A 414 -2.70 -35.42 23.26
CA ARG A 414 -2.48 -34.98 24.64
C ARG A 414 -1.74 -33.63 24.65
N LEU A 415 -2.13 -32.73 25.57
CA LEU A 415 -1.58 -31.37 25.71
C LEU A 415 -1.84 -30.42 24.53
N VAL A 416 -2.69 -30.83 23.59
CA VAL A 416 -3.13 -30.01 22.47
C VAL A 416 -4.60 -29.64 22.67
N SER A 417 -4.88 -28.34 22.62
CA SER A 417 -6.21 -27.77 22.82
C SER A 417 -6.61 -26.96 21.59
N HIS A 418 -7.87 -27.08 21.16
CA HIS A 418 -8.46 -26.18 20.17
C HIS A 418 -9.18 -25.05 20.89
N LEU A 419 -8.89 -23.83 20.48
CA LEU A 419 -9.38 -22.60 21.09
C LEU A 419 -9.90 -21.67 20.01
N THR A 420 -10.77 -20.74 20.39
CA THR A 420 -11.27 -19.71 19.49
C THR A 420 -11.06 -18.32 20.05
N PHE A 421 -11.05 -17.34 19.16
CA PHE A 421 -11.21 -15.95 19.50
C PHE A 421 -12.10 -15.25 18.48
N LYS A 422 -12.75 -14.16 18.90
CA LYS A 422 -13.50 -13.31 17.99
C LYS A 422 -12.53 -12.36 17.31
N SER A 423 -12.34 -12.50 16.00
CA SER A 423 -11.54 -11.58 15.19
C SER A 423 -12.38 -10.36 14.84
N GLU A 424 -11.91 -9.17 15.22
CA GLU A 424 -12.52 -7.91 14.81
C GLU A 424 -12.17 -7.57 13.36
N LEU A 425 -11.06 -8.08 12.82
CA LEU A 425 -10.68 -7.91 11.43
C LEU A 425 -11.50 -8.79 10.47
N LEU A 426 -11.70 -10.07 10.81
CA LEU A 426 -12.48 -11.01 10.00
C LEU A 426 -13.97 -11.04 10.33
N LYS A 427 -14.40 -10.35 11.39
CA LYS A 427 -15.81 -10.28 11.86
C LYS A 427 -16.44 -11.64 12.12
N THR A 428 -15.63 -12.60 12.56
CA THR A 428 -16.05 -13.98 12.84
C THR A 428 -15.18 -14.58 13.94
N GLU A 429 -15.62 -15.72 14.49
CA GLU A 429 -14.75 -16.53 15.34
C GLU A 429 -13.69 -17.24 14.49
N VAL A 430 -12.45 -17.16 14.95
CA VAL A 430 -11.29 -17.82 14.34
C VAL A 430 -10.74 -18.84 15.32
N GLY A 431 -10.55 -20.07 14.85
CA GLY A 431 -9.95 -21.16 15.59
C GLY A 431 -8.42 -21.15 15.50
N TYR A 432 -7.77 -21.58 16.56
CA TYR A 432 -6.35 -21.93 16.57
C TYR A 432 -6.14 -23.14 17.49
N THR A 433 -5.09 -23.90 17.23
CA THR A 433 -4.70 -25.02 18.08
C THR A 433 -3.46 -24.63 18.88
N LEU A 434 -3.47 -24.94 20.17
CA LEU A 434 -2.39 -24.63 21.10
C LEU A 434 -1.82 -25.91 21.68
N TYR A 435 -0.51 -26.07 21.61
CA TYR A 435 0.27 -27.01 22.41
C TYR A 435 1.00 -26.27 23.53
N LEU A 436 0.85 -26.76 24.76
CA LEU A 436 1.62 -26.31 25.92
C LEU A 436 2.37 -27.51 26.55
N PRO A 437 3.69 -27.41 26.77
CA PRO A 437 4.43 -28.46 27.48
C PRO A 437 3.95 -28.59 28.94
N LYS A 438 4.20 -29.75 29.57
CA LYS A 438 3.80 -30.00 30.97
C LYS A 438 4.62 -29.15 31.95
N ASN A 439 4.02 -28.85 33.10
CA ASN A 439 4.68 -28.26 34.28
C ASN A 439 5.34 -26.90 34.04
N THR A 440 4.83 -26.11 33.10
CA THR A 440 5.35 -24.76 32.78
C THR A 440 4.46 -23.62 33.28
N SER A 441 3.58 -23.89 34.25
CA SER A 441 2.80 -22.84 34.90
C SER A 441 3.74 -21.81 35.54
N ASN A 442 3.61 -20.54 35.13
CA ASN A 442 4.37 -19.36 35.59
C ASN A 442 5.73 -19.08 34.90
N GLN A 443 6.05 -19.71 33.77
CA GLN A 443 7.21 -19.31 32.94
C GLN A 443 6.78 -18.81 31.57
N ALA A 444 7.36 -17.70 31.11
CA ALA A 444 7.21 -17.25 29.73
C ALA A 444 7.93 -18.23 28.80
N LEU A 445 7.17 -18.90 27.92
CA LEU A 445 7.71 -19.91 27.00
C LEU A 445 7.99 -19.32 25.61
N PRO A 446 9.08 -19.67 24.93
CA PRO A 446 9.20 -19.44 23.49
C PRO A 446 8.03 -20.07 22.74
N VAL A 447 7.69 -19.53 21.57
CA VAL A 447 6.52 -19.98 20.80
C VAL A 447 6.84 -20.17 19.32
N ILE A 448 6.43 -21.31 18.78
CA ILE A 448 6.41 -21.57 17.34
C ILE A 448 5.00 -21.29 16.81
N TYR A 449 4.87 -20.34 15.89
CA TYR A 449 3.66 -20.13 15.10
C TYR A 449 3.74 -20.96 13.82
N TRP A 450 2.87 -21.96 13.70
CA TRP A 450 2.88 -22.92 12.59
C TRP A 450 1.77 -22.63 11.57
N LEU A 451 2.17 -22.51 10.31
CA LEU A 451 1.34 -22.09 9.19
C LEU A 451 1.09 -23.28 8.24
N HIS A 452 -0.18 -23.64 8.06
CA HIS A 452 -0.60 -24.76 7.22
C HIS A 452 -0.47 -24.47 5.71
N GLY A 453 -0.42 -25.56 4.94
CA GLY A 453 -0.49 -25.50 3.47
C GLY A 453 -1.87 -25.17 2.94
N LYS A 454 -1.96 -25.01 1.61
CA LYS A 454 -3.21 -24.76 0.90
C LYS A 454 -4.25 -25.87 1.22
N GLY A 455 -5.48 -25.49 1.50
CA GLY A 455 -6.55 -26.43 1.87
C GLY A 455 -6.44 -27.00 3.30
N GLY A 456 -5.46 -26.53 4.08
CA GLY A 456 -5.27 -26.87 5.50
C GLY A 456 -6.12 -26.00 6.43
N ASN A 457 -5.96 -26.26 7.73
CA ASN A 457 -6.51 -25.48 8.84
C ASN A 457 -5.73 -25.81 10.14
N GLU A 458 -6.12 -25.19 11.25
CA GLU A 458 -5.50 -25.33 12.58
C GLU A 458 -5.60 -26.75 13.18
N ILE A 459 -6.58 -27.55 12.74
CA ILE A 459 -6.84 -28.89 13.28
C ILE A 459 -6.07 -29.95 12.52
N ARG A 460 -5.96 -29.82 11.19
CA ARG A 460 -5.24 -30.80 10.34
C ARG A 460 -3.76 -30.93 10.69
N GLY A 461 -3.15 -29.86 11.20
CA GLY A 461 -1.77 -29.86 11.68
C GLY A 461 -1.61 -30.37 13.12
N ALA A 462 -2.68 -30.67 13.87
CA ALA A 462 -2.61 -30.92 15.32
C ALA A 462 -1.76 -32.15 15.72
N TYR A 463 -1.31 -32.97 14.77
CA TYR A 463 -0.33 -34.03 15.02
C TYR A 463 1.12 -33.52 15.09
N ILE A 464 1.44 -32.36 14.51
CA ILE A 464 2.79 -31.79 14.47
C ILE A 464 3.40 -31.56 15.87
N PRO A 465 2.64 -31.06 16.88
CA PRO A 465 3.17 -30.91 18.24
C PRO A 465 3.81 -32.16 18.86
N GLN A 466 3.46 -33.37 18.41
CA GLN A 466 4.10 -34.60 18.92
C GLN A 466 5.61 -34.65 18.61
N TYR A 467 6.06 -34.02 17.52
CA TYR A 467 7.48 -33.94 17.18
C TYR A 467 8.19 -32.95 18.10
N LEU A 468 7.54 -31.82 18.41
CA LEU A 468 8.05 -30.85 19.37
C LEU A 468 8.13 -31.46 20.78
N GLU A 469 7.09 -32.17 21.23
CA GLU A 469 7.10 -32.82 22.55
C GLU A 469 8.27 -33.82 22.67
N LYS A 470 8.51 -34.62 21.63
CA LYS A 470 9.66 -35.53 21.59
C LYS A 470 11.00 -34.79 21.57
N ALA A 471 11.10 -33.65 20.90
CA ALA A 471 12.31 -32.83 20.90
C ALA A 471 12.61 -32.24 22.29
N ILE A 472 11.57 -31.75 22.98
CA ILE A 472 11.66 -31.26 24.36
C ILE A 472 12.12 -32.38 25.30
N GLN A 473 11.52 -33.58 25.20
CA GLN A 473 11.92 -34.75 26.00
C GLN A 473 13.37 -35.18 25.76
N LYS A 474 13.91 -34.93 24.56
CA LYS A 474 15.29 -35.22 24.19
C LYS A 474 16.28 -34.09 24.53
N GLY A 475 15.80 -32.96 25.06
CA GLY A 475 16.63 -31.80 25.35
C GLY A 475 17.17 -31.07 24.12
N ILE A 476 16.56 -31.28 22.94
CA ILE A 476 16.97 -30.64 21.68
C ILE A 476 16.56 -29.17 21.66
N ILE A 477 15.37 -28.87 22.20
CA ILE A 477 14.84 -27.52 22.40
C ILE A 477 14.34 -27.41 23.84
N ARG A 478 14.47 -26.22 24.43
CA ARG A 478 13.86 -25.93 25.73
C ARG A 478 12.33 -26.04 25.67
N PRO A 479 11.62 -26.13 26.81
CA PRO A 479 10.16 -26.08 26.82
C PRO A 479 9.63 -24.91 25.99
N THR A 480 8.87 -25.23 24.94
CA THR A 480 8.43 -24.30 23.89
C THR A 480 6.97 -24.60 23.57
N ALA A 481 6.16 -23.55 23.43
CA ALA A 481 4.77 -23.65 23.01
C ALA A 481 4.65 -23.70 21.47
N MET A 482 3.54 -24.22 20.95
CA MET A 482 3.24 -24.16 19.53
C MET A 482 1.80 -23.73 19.28
N VAL A 483 1.61 -22.74 18.42
CA VAL A 483 0.30 -22.23 17.99
C VAL A 483 0.12 -22.55 16.51
N LEU A 484 -0.82 -23.43 16.19
CA LEU A 484 -1.20 -23.72 14.81
C LEU A 484 -2.33 -22.79 14.41
N ILE A 485 -2.08 -22.03 13.36
CA ILE A 485 -2.91 -20.90 12.97
C ILE A 485 -3.93 -21.34 11.93
N ASN A 486 -5.19 -20.89 12.05
CA ASN A 486 -6.11 -20.89 10.92
C ASN A 486 -5.84 -19.69 10.01
N GLY A 487 -5.23 -19.96 8.85
CA GLY A 487 -4.93 -18.93 7.85
C GLY A 487 -6.00 -18.78 6.78
N GLY A 488 -7.09 -19.56 6.81
CA GLY A 488 -8.00 -19.72 5.68
C GLY A 488 -7.39 -20.58 4.57
N LEU A 489 -8.23 -21.21 3.74
CA LEU A 489 -7.81 -22.29 2.83
C LEU A 489 -6.74 -21.87 1.82
N HIS A 490 -6.79 -20.63 1.33
CA HIS A 490 -6.06 -20.19 0.14
C HIS A 490 -5.43 -18.81 0.27
N SER A 491 -5.27 -18.28 1.49
CA SER A 491 -4.94 -16.87 1.73
C SER A 491 -3.52 -16.44 1.39
N PHE A 492 -2.58 -17.40 1.25
CA PHE A 492 -1.15 -17.11 1.25
C PHE A 492 -0.71 -16.23 2.44
N TYR A 493 -1.48 -16.30 3.54
CA TYR A 493 -1.30 -15.48 4.74
C TYR A 493 -1.20 -13.99 4.43
N SER A 494 -1.90 -13.54 3.39
CA SER A 494 -1.89 -12.18 2.87
C SER A 494 -3.27 -11.55 3.06
N ASN A 495 -3.30 -10.23 3.15
CA ASN A 495 -4.56 -9.52 3.05
C ASN A 495 -5.11 -9.71 1.64
N SER A 496 -6.41 -10.00 1.52
CA SER A 496 -7.05 -10.03 0.21
C SER A 496 -7.02 -8.63 -0.42
N PHE A 497 -6.87 -8.58 -1.74
CA PHE A 497 -6.86 -7.33 -2.52
C PHE A 497 -8.10 -6.48 -2.25
N ASP A 498 -9.26 -7.13 -2.09
CA ASP A 498 -10.52 -6.45 -1.80
C ASP A 498 -10.71 -6.07 -0.32
N GLY A 499 -9.74 -6.36 0.54
CA GLY A 499 -9.72 -6.04 1.97
C GLY A 499 -10.74 -6.82 2.81
N LYS A 500 -11.49 -7.77 2.23
CA LYS A 500 -12.50 -8.55 2.96
C LYS A 500 -11.91 -9.60 3.89
N HIS A 501 -10.73 -10.13 3.55
CA HIS A 501 -10.03 -11.14 4.33
C HIS A 501 -8.61 -10.65 4.64
N PRO A 502 -8.46 -9.74 5.62
CA PRO A 502 -7.16 -9.22 6.04
C PRO A 502 -6.42 -10.24 6.91
N VAL A 503 -6.03 -11.38 6.33
CA VAL A 503 -5.45 -12.52 7.07
C VAL A 503 -4.12 -12.16 7.70
N GLU A 504 -3.26 -11.44 6.99
CA GLU A 504 -1.97 -11.00 7.54
C GLU A 504 -2.17 -10.12 8.76
N ASP A 505 -3.05 -9.12 8.66
CA ASP A 505 -3.34 -8.20 9.75
C ASP A 505 -3.96 -8.94 10.94
N MET A 506 -4.87 -9.88 10.69
CA MET A 506 -5.47 -10.70 11.76
C MET A 506 -4.40 -11.47 12.53
N LEU A 507 -3.39 -12.02 11.85
CA LEU A 507 -2.31 -12.72 12.54
C LEU A 507 -1.45 -11.79 13.39
N ILE A 508 -0.97 -10.70 12.80
CA ILE A 508 -0.01 -9.79 13.44
C ILE A 508 -0.66 -8.93 14.53
N GLN A 509 -1.89 -8.48 14.30
CA GLN A 509 -2.56 -7.50 15.17
C GLN A 509 -3.52 -8.15 16.18
N GLU A 510 -4.04 -9.36 15.92
CA GLU A 510 -5.01 -10.01 16.79
C GLU A 510 -4.50 -11.33 17.36
N LEU A 511 -4.29 -12.36 16.52
CA LEU A 511 -4.07 -13.72 17.01
C LEU A 511 -2.77 -13.86 17.81
N ILE A 512 -1.65 -13.34 17.29
CA ILE A 512 -0.36 -13.44 17.99
C ILE A 512 -0.44 -12.73 19.35
N PRO A 513 -0.76 -11.42 19.44
CA PRO A 513 -0.87 -10.74 20.73
C PRO A 513 -1.84 -11.41 21.71
N LEU A 514 -2.97 -11.90 21.20
CA LEU A 514 -3.99 -12.58 22.01
C LEU A 514 -3.49 -13.92 22.56
N ALA A 515 -2.83 -14.74 21.74
CA ALA A 515 -2.30 -16.02 22.16
C ALA A 515 -1.20 -15.83 23.22
N GLU A 516 -0.31 -14.86 23.02
CA GLU A 516 0.75 -14.54 23.97
C GLU A 516 0.19 -14.10 25.33
N SER A 517 -0.78 -13.18 25.31
CA SER A 517 -1.42 -12.67 26.52
C SER A 517 -2.20 -13.76 27.28
N ARG A 518 -2.98 -14.59 26.57
CA ARG A 518 -3.84 -15.59 27.21
C ARG A 518 -3.08 -16.76 27.82
N HIS A 519 -1.93 -17.12 27.24
CA HIS A 519 -1.24 -18.36 27.56
C HIS A 519 0.15 -18.17 28.16
N SER A 520 0.59 -16.92 28.35
CA SER A 520 1.95 -16.60 28.85
C SER A 520 3.05 -17.23 27.99
N ILE A 521 2.88 -17.13 26.67
CA ILE A 521 3.83 -17.61 25.66
C ILE A 521 4.35 -16.42 24.86
N GLY A 522 5.54 -16.53 24.28
CA GLY A 522 6.18 -15.44 23.55
C GLY A 522 6.29 -14.17 24.40
N GLY A 523 5.90 -13.04 23.80
CA GLY A 523 5.85 -11.72 24.46
C GLY A 523 7.02 -10.80 24.12
N ASN A 524 8.13 -11.37 23.63
CA ASN A 524 9.27 -10.66 23.04
C ASN A 524 9.50 -11.19 21.62
N PRO A 525 9.77 -10.35 20.61
CA PRO A 525 10.27 -10.78 19.31
C PRO A 525 11.34 -11.89 19.31
N ASP A 526 12.27 -11.88 20.27
CA ASP A 526 13.33 -12.90 20.38
C ASP A 526 12.79 -14.30 20.70
N MET A 527 11.57 -14.40 21.24
CA MET A 527 10.91 -15.65 21.62
C MET A 527 9.88 -16.12 20.57
N ARG A 528 9.70 -15.39 19.47
CA ARG A 528 8.75 -15.75 18.39
C ARG A 528 9.46 -16.45 17.25
N MET A 529 9.05 -17.68 16.97
CA MET A 529 9.50 -18.46 15.82
C MET A 529 8.35 -18.71 14.85
N LEU A 530 8.66 -18.81 13.56
CA LEU A 530 7.71 -19.17 12.51
C LEU A 530 8.09 -20.49 11.85
N GLU A 531 7.11 -21.35 11.64
CA GLU A 531 7.23 -22.52 10.77
C GLU A 531 6.10 -22.54 9.73
N GLY A 532 6.37 -22.97 8.50
CA GLY A 532 5.33 -23.02 7.47
C GLY A 532 5.54 -24.06 6.38
N PHE A 533 4.46 -24.73 5.98
CA PHE A 533 4.46 -25.73 4.90
C PHE A 533 3.75 -25.21 3.65
N SER A 534 4.33 -25.37 2.45
CA SER A 534 3.70 -25.01 1.17
C SER A 534 3.22 -23.55 1.13
N MET A 535 1.91 -23.28 1.02
CA MET A 535 1.31 -21.94 1.21
C MET A 535 1.74 -21.28 2.54
N GLY A 536 1.83 -22.06 3.61
CA GLY A 536 2.33 -21.60 4.90
C GLY A 536 3.81 -21.27 4.90
N GLY A 537 4.61 -21.95 4.08
CA GLY A 537 6.02 -21.60 3.89
C GLY A 537 6.19 -20.26 3.17
N PHE A 538 5.33 -19.96 2.19
CA PHE A 538 5.22 -18.62 1.60
C PHE A 538 4.85 -17.58 2.66
N GLY A 539 3.81 -17.83 3.44
CA GLY A 539 3.39 -16.95 4.52
C GLY A 539 4.49 -16.70 5.56
N ALA A 540 5.13 -17.78 6.04
CA ALA A 540 6.17 -17.73 7.06
C ALA A 540 7.34 -16.86 6.62
N LEU A 541 7.91 -17.13 5.44
CA LEU A 541 9.07 -16.38 4.96
C LEU A 541 8.69 -14.93 4.65
N LYS A 542 7.50 -14.68 4.09
CA LYS A 542 6.99 -13.32 3.86
C LYS A 542 6.88 -12.54 5.18
N LEU A 543 6.22 -13.10 6.19
CA LEU A 543 6.00 -12.43 7.47
C LEU A 543 7.32 -12.15 8.19
N ALA A 544 8.22 -13.13 8.22
CA ALA A 544 9.54 -12.96 8.82
C ALA A 544 10.36 -11.88 8.10
N ALA A 545 10.35 -11.87 6.76
CA ALA A 545 11.08 -10.87 5.98
C ALA A 545 10.44 -9.47 6.04
N LYS A 546 9.10 -9.38 6.11
CA LYS A 546 8.37 -8.10 6.22
C LYS A 546 8.48 -7.50 7.62
N TYR A 547 8.50 -8.34 8.65
CA TYR A 547 8.57 -7.97 10.06
C TYR A 547 9.80 -8.59 10.75
N PRO A 548 11.04 -8.27 10.31
CA PRO A 548 12.24 -8.89 10.85
C PRO A 548 12.43 -8.61 12.34
N ASP A 549 11.96 -7.46 12.83
CA ASP A 549 12.02 -7.10 14.25
C ASP A 549 10.92 -7.78 15.10
N TYR A 550 10.03 -8.55 14.49
CA TYR A 550 8.92 -9.20 15.18
C TYR A 550 9.12 -10.70 15.40
N PHE A 551 10.00 -11.34 14.63
CA PHE A 551 10.30 -12.77 14.71
C PHE A 551 11.79 -13.02 14.86
N ASN A 552 12.18 -14.01 15.65
CA ASN A 552 13.58 -14.38 15.84
C ASN A 552 14.09 -15.30 14.73
N SER A 553 13.25 -16.24 14.31
CA SER A 553 13.63 -17.25 13.31
C SER A 553 12.45 -17.76 12.50
N VAL A 554 12.74 -18.23 11.29
CA VAL A 554 11.75 -18.80 10.38
C VAL A 554 12.27 -20.08 9.73
N GLN A 555 11.46 -21.14 9.73
CA GLN A 555 11.69 -22.35 8.95
C GLN A 555 10.55 -22.63 7.96
N THR A 556 10.91 -22.97 6.72
CA THR A 556 9.94 -23.34 5.70
C THR A 556 10.13 -24.77 5.17
N TYR A 557 9.03 -25.43 4.86
CA TYR A 557 8.97 -26.80 4.33
C TYR A 557 8.23 -26.83 2.99
N GLY A 558 8.92 -27.24 1.91
CA GLY A 558 8.32 -27.37 0.58
C GLY A 558 7.55 -26.11 0.17
N ALA A 559 8.11 -24.94 0.43
CA ALA A 559 7.36 -23.70 0.42
C ALA A 559 6.94 -23.31 -1.01
N ALA A 560 5.71 -22.80 -1.15
CA ALA A 560 5.20 -22.28 -2.42
C ALA A 560 5.76 -20.88 -2.68
N LEU A 561 7.10 -20.72 -2.72
CA LEU A 561 7.84 -19.45 -2.87
C LEU A 561 7.75 -18.89 -4.30
N LEU A 562 6.52 -18.73 -4.76
CA LEU A 562 6.18 -18.03 -5.98
C LEU A 562 6.74 -16.60 -5.90
N SER A 563 7.19 -16.10 -7.04
CA SER A 563 7.73 -14.75 -7.22
C SER A 563 7.42 -14.27 -8.63
N GLU A 564 7.76 -13.02 -8.91
CA GLU A 564 7.58 -12.36 -10.21
C GLU A 564 8.15 -13.18 -11.39
N GLN A 565 9.21 -13.96 -11.17
CA GLN A 565 9.84 -14.77 -12.21
C GLN A 565 8.98 -15.95 -12.70
N PHE A 566 7.97 -16.35 -11.92
CA PHE A 566 7.10 -17.48 -12.22
C PHE A 566 5.73 -17.03 -12.72
N MET A 567 5.54 -15.73 -12.95
CA MET A 567 4.32 -15.20 -13.54
C MET A 567 4.26 -15.44 -15.06
N PRO A 568 3.05 -15.67 -15.61
CA PRO A 568 1.79 -15.85 -14.91
C PRO A 568 1.68 -17.24 -14.26
N PHE A 569 1.01 -17.30 -13.10
CA PHE A 569 0.81 -18.56 -12.38
C PHE A 569 -0.24 -19.43 -13.05
N LYS A 570 0.20 -20.47 -13.76
CA LYS A 570 -0.70 -21.48 -14.32
C LYS A 570 -1.34 -22.33 -13.24
N GLN A 571 -0.59 -22.65 -12.19
CA GLN A 571 -1.07 -23.35 -11.00
C GLN A 571 -1.61 -22.32 -10.02
N ASP A 572 -2.68 -22.66 -9.30
CA ASP A 572 -3.30 -21.81 -8.28
C ASP A 572 -3.92 -20.49 -8.76
N ALA A 573 -4.17 -20.34 -10.07
CA ALA A 573 -4.78 -19.14 -10.65
C ALA A 573 -6.03 -18.65 -9.91
N ALA A 574 -6.92 -19.56 -9.45
CA ALA A 574 -8.10 -19.19 -8.68
C ALA A 574 -7.78 -18.68 -7.27
N ALA A 575 -6.83 -19.29 -6.56
CA ALA A 575 -6.39 -18.81 -5.25
C ALA A 575 -5.69 -17.46 -5.39
N TYR A 576 -4.89 -17.33 -6.44
CA TYR A 576 -4.20 -16.10 -6.79
C TYR A 576 -5.16 -14.96 -7.19
N GLN A 577 -6.21 -15.28 -7.94
CA GLN A 577 -7.32 -14.37 -8.24
C GLN A 577 -8.03 -13.94 -6.96
N ASN A 578 -8.32 -14.87 -6.05
CA ASN A 578 -9.10 -14.58 -4.85
C ASN A 578 -8.33 -13.72 -3.84
N VAL A 579 -7.02 -13.95 -3.68
CA VAL A 579 -6.19 -13.19 -2.74
C VAL A 579 -5.64 -11.93 -3.37
N PHE A 580 -5.07 -12.03 -4.57
CA PHE A 580 -4.31 -10.94 -5.17
C PHE A 580 -5.05 -10.25 -6.32
N SER A 581 -6.31 -10.62 -6.61
CA SER A 581 -7.08 -10.14 -7.77
C SER A 581 -6.40 -10.41 -9.12
N SER A 582 -5.47 -11.37 -9.15
CA SER A 582 -4.54 -11.58 -10.27
C SER A 582 -3.71 -10.34 -10.64
N ASP A 583 -3.59 -9.37 -9.74
CA ASP A 583 -2.76 -8.17 -9.88
C ASP A 583 -1.29 -8.54 -9.61
N PRO A 584 -0.40 -8.41 -10.61
CA PRO A 584 1.02 -8.70 -10.45
C PRO A 584 1.70 -7.85 -9.37
N ASN A 585 1.35 -6.58 -9.27
CA ASN A 585 1.97 -5.65 -8.32
C ASN A 585 1.52 -5.95 -6.89
N TYR A 586 0.22 -6.21 -6.70
CA TYR A 586 -0.30 -6.53 -5.37
C TYR A 586 0.28 -7.85 -4.85
N PHE A 587 0.46 -8.84 -5.73
CA PHE A 587 1.22 -10.02 -5.34
C PHE A 587 2.68 -9.74 -5.03
N ILE A 588 3.38 -8.96 -5.86
CA ILE A 588 4.79 -8.62 -5.59
C ILE A 588 4.91 -7.97 -4.21
N LEU A 589 4.05 -7.01 -3.87
CA LEU A 589 4.02 -6.39 -2.54
C LEU A 589 3.68 -7.36 -1.40
N ASN A 590 3.13 -8.52 -1.72
CA ASN A 590 2.81 -9.60 -0.79
C ASN A 590 3.67 -10.86 -1.02
N SER A 591 4.80 -10.77 -1.73
CA SER A 591 5.69 -11.91 -1.98
C SER A 591 6.87 -11.94 -1.00
N PRO A 592 7.38 -13.12 -0.61
CA PRO A 592 8.64 -13.23 0.10
C PRO A 592 9.80 -12.56 -0.64
N SER A 593 9.87 -12.69 -1.97
CA SER A 593 10.95 -12.13 -2.80
C SER A 593 11.07 -10.61 -2.63
N TYR A 594 9.94 -9.91 -2.62
CA TYR A 594 9.92 -8.46 -2.42
C TYR A 594 10.45 -8.07 -1.04
N TRP A 595 9.95 -8.68 0.03
CA TRP A 595 10.34 -8.31 1.39
C TRP A 595 11.76 -8.73 1.76
N LEU A 596 12.24 -9.86 1.27
CA LEU A 596 13.64 -10.26 1.41
C LEU A 596 14.58 -9.22 0.79
N LYS A 597 14.23 -8.69 -0.38
CA LYS A 597 14.99 -7.62 -1.04
C LYS A 597 14.84 -6.28 -0.31
N HIS A 598 13.61 -5.89 0.00
CA HIS A 598 13.29 -4.57 0.54
C HIS A 598 13.79 -4.38 1.97
N ASN A 599 13.80 -5.44 2.77
CA ASN A 599 14.28 -5.41 4.16
C ASN A 599 15.64 -6.11 4.34
N ALA A 600 16.41 -6.36 3.28
CA ALA A 600 17.67 -7.09 3.35
C ALA A 600 18.63 -6.54 4.43
N ASP A 601 18.77 -5.22 4.52
CA ASP A 601 19.61 -4.57 5.55
C ASP A 601 19.09 -4.80 6.96
N LYS A 602 17.76 -4.71 7.16
CA LYS A 602 17.13 -4.98 8.46
C LYS A 602 17.28 -6.44 8.85
N ILE A 603 17.07 -7.36 7.91
CA ILE A 603 17.23 -8.80 8.13
C ILE A 603 18.66 -9.13 8.57
N ARG A 604 19.68 -8.57 7.89
CA ARG A 604 21.09 -8.72 8.28
C ARG A 604 21.37 -8.13 9.65
N LYS A 605 21.01 -6.87 9.87
CA LYS A 605 21.25 -6.17 11.14
C LYS A 605 20.56 -6.88 12.31
N ARG A 606 19.36 -7.39 12.06
CA ARG A 606 18.59 -8.13 13.04
C ARG A 606 19.15 -9.53 13.24
N HIS A 607 19.97 -10.10 12.35
CA HIS A 607 20.35 -11.52 12.38
C HIS A 607 19.12 -12.45 12.43
N LEU A 608 18.10 -12.16 11.62
CA LEU A 608 16.94 -13.05 11.50
C LEU A 608 17.41 -14.42 10.98
N ALA A 609 17.25 -15.48 11.77
CA ALA A 609 17.66 -16.81 11.35
C ALA A 609 16.65 -17.41 10.36
N ILE A 610 17.13 -17.84 9.19
CA ILE A 610 16.29 -18.37 8.11
C ILE A 610 16.73 -19.80 7.77
N ARG A 611 15.80 -20.75 7.76
CA ARG A 611 16.00 -22.13 7.29
C ARG A 611 14.95 -22.53 6.26
N MET A 612 15.39 -23.12 5.17
CA MET A 612 14.53 -23.51 4.05
C MET A 612 14.80 -24.97 3.69
N LEU A 613 13.77 -25.81 3.76
CA LEU A 613 13.86 -27.23 3.37
C LEU A 613 12.91 -27.55 2.23
N VAL A 614 13.39 -28.31 1.24
CA VAL A 614 12.55 -28.86 0.18
C VAL A 614 12.92 -30.30 -0.13
N GLY A 615 11.92 -31.15 -0.38
CA GLY A 615 12.12 -32.56 -0.72
C GLY A 615 12.55 -32.76 -2.18
N SER A 616 13.33 -33.81 -2.45
CA SER A 616 13.77 -34.14 -3.82
C SER A 616 12.61 -34.57 -4.73
N LYS A 617 11.50 -35.04 -4.15
CA LYS A 617 10.25 -35.41 -4.85
C LYS A 617 9.16 -34.34 -4.71
N ASP A 618 9.49 -33.16 -4.20
CA ASP A 618 8.53 -32.07 -4.01
C ASP A 618 8.45 -31.16 -5.26
N GLY A 619 7.24 -30.96 -5.79
CA GLY A 619 7.01 -30.13 -6.98
C GLY A 619 7.32 -28.63 -6.79
N THR A 620 7.46 -28.17 -5.54
CA THR A 620 7.84 -26.79 -5.20
C THR A 620 9.35 -26.56 -5.21
N ARG A 621 10.17 -27.59 -5.47
CA ARG A 621 11.64 -27.51 -5.46
C ARG A 621 12.19 -26.33 -6.25
N ARG A 622 11.71 -26.12 -7.47
CA ARG A 622 12.15 -25.01 -8.33
C ARG A 622 11.93 -23.62 -7.70
N TYR A 623 10.88 -23.45 -6.91
CA TYR A 623 10.57 -22.19 -6.23
C TYR A 623 11.55 -21.95 -5.07
N ASN A 624 11.86 -23.02 -4.33
CA ASN A 624 12.79 -22.98 -3.20
C ASN A 624 14.23 -22.78 -3.66
N ASP A 625 14.65 -23.44 -4.75
CA ASP A 625 15.96 -23.24 -5.39
C ASP A 625 16.14 -21.76 -5.80
N ALA A 626 15.15 -21.17 -6.47
CA ALA A 626 15.25 -19.79 -6.91
C ALA A 626 15.22 -18.78 -5.75
N ALA A 627 14.48 -19.07 -4.68
CA ALA A 627 14.52 -18.26 -3.47
C ALA A 627 15.88 -18.36 -2.76
N HIS A 628 16.46 -19.56 -2.65
CA HIS A 628 17.82 -19.74 -2.12
C HIS A 628 18.85 -18.90 -2.88
N GLU A 629 18.84 -18.95 -4.21
CA GLU A 629 19.71 -18.11 -5.05
C GLU A 629 19.48 -16.61 -4.80
N ALA A 630 18.24 -16.18 -4.58
CA ALA A 630 17.93 -14.79 -4.28
C ALA A 630 18.49 -14.36 -2.91
N LEU A 631 18.39 -15.18 -1.87
CA LEU A 631 18.99 -14.88 -0.57
C LEU A 631 20.52 -14.82 -0.67
N GLN A 632 21.16 -15.72 -1.43
CA GLN A 632 22.60 -15.66 -1.69
C GLN A 632 23.02 -14.35 -2.36
N LYS A 633 22.30 -13.93 -3.41
CA LYS A 633 22.57 -12.66 -4.11
C LYS A 633 22.39 -11.43 -3.21
N LEU A 634 21.48 -11.51 -2.23
CA LEU A 634 21.24 -10.44 -1.25
C LEU A 634 22.20 -10.46 -0.06
N GLY A 635 23.07 -11.47 0.04
CA GLY A 635 23.97 -11.67 1.18
C GLY A 635 23.22 -11.95 2.48
N LEU A 636 22.08 -12.63 2.41
CA LEU A 636 21.29 -13.01 3.59
C LEU A 636 21.73 -14.41 4.05
N GLU A 637 22.23 -14.50 5.29
CA GLU A 637 22.58 -15.78 5.91
C GLU A 637 21.34 -16.66 6.09
N HIS A 638 21.43 -17.90 5.64
CA HIS A 638 20.35 -18.87 5.76
C HIS A 638 20.84 -20.31 5.58
N GLU A 639 20.13 -21.25 6.17
CA GLU A 639 20.28 -22.68 5.90
C GLU A 639 19.35 -23.10 4.75
N TYR A 640 19.88 -23.85 3.78
CA TYR A 640 19.09 -24.44 2.71
C TYR A 640 19.39 -25.93 2.57
N GLY A 641 18.35 -26.77 2.72
CA GLY A 641 18.46 -28.22 2.69
C GLY A 641 17.55 -28.88 1.67
N LYS A 642 18.08 -29.89 0.97
CA LYS A 642 17.33 -30.75 0.04
C LYS A 642 17.21 -32.15 0.64
N LEU A 643 15.99 -32.55 1.00
CA LEU A 643 15.74 -33.83 1.67
C LEU A 643 15.46 -34.93 0.63
N GLU A 644 16.31 -35.96 0.59
CA GLU A 644 16.18 -37.04 -0.38
C GLU A 644 14.93 -37.90 -0.13
N GLY A 645 14.23 -38.31 -1.19
CA GLY A 645 13.04 -39.14 -1.11
C GLY A 645 11.76 -38.46 -0.59
N VAL A 646 11.83 -37.21 -0.12
CA VAL A 646 10.71 -36.48 0.50
C VAL A 646 9.78 -35.88 -0.55
N ALA A 647 8.49 -36.22 -0.47
CA ALA A 647 7.42 -35.65 -1.30
C ALA A 647 6.68 -34.51 -0.58
N HIS A 648 5.74 -33.86 -1.28
CA HIS A 648 5.01 -32.68 -0.78
C HIS A 648 3.98 -33.00 0.32
N THR A 649 4.44 -33.44 1.49
CA THR A 649 3.61 -33.78 2.65
C THR A 649 4.30 -33.35 3.94
N PRO A 650 3.68 -32.55 4.83
CA PRO A 650 4.35 -32.01 6.02
C PRO A 650 4.96 -33.12 6.88
N ARG A 651 4.23 -34.22 7.08
CA ARG A 651 4.69 -35.38 7.85
C ARG A 651 6.05 -35.92 7.39
N MET A 652 6.27 -36.04 6.08
CA MET A 652 7.53 -36.57 5.55
C MET A 652 8.71 -35.64 5.85
N TYR A 653 8.49 -34.33 5.91
CA TYR A 653 9.54 -33.38 6.30
C TYR A 653 9.97 -33.57 7.76
N TYR A 654 9.03 -33.70 8.70
CA TYR A 654 9.37 -33.96 10.11
C TYR A 654 9.92 -35.38 10.35
N GLU A 655 9.61 -36.35 9.49
CA GLU A 655 10.20 -37.70 9.56
C GLU A 655 11.61 -37.76 8.96
N ALA A 656 11.89 -36.97 7.91
CA ALA A 656 13.19 -36.94 7.23
C ALA A 656 14.21 -35.97 7.87
N ASP A 657 13.75 -34.90 8.51
CA ASP A 657 14.55 -34.00 9.34
C ASP A 657 14.04 -34.03 10.80
N PRO A 658 14.12 -35.18 11.49
CA PRO A 658 13.54 -35.33 12.81
C PRO A 658 14.23 -34.36 13.78
N TYR A 659 13.42 -33.43 14.29
CA TYR A 659 13.81 -32.40 15.26
C TYR A 659 14.77 -31.33 14.76
N GLY A 660 15.19 -31.36 13.49
CA GLY A 660 16.16 -30.39 12.97
C GLY A 660 15.65 -28.95 13.08
N SER A 661 14.35 -28.74 12.84
CA SER A 661 13.74 -27.41 12.99
C SER A 661 13.77 -26.88 14.41
N PHE A 662 13.55 -27.76 15.38
CA PHE A 662 13.56 -27.37 16.79
C PHE A 662 14.98 -27.08 17.27
N GLY A 663 15.98 -27.83 16.81
CA GLY A 663 17.39 -27.51 17.06
C GLY A 663 17.80 -26.17 16.46
N PHE A 664 17.39 -25.89 15.23
CA PHE A 664 17.59 -24.60 14.57
C PHE A 664 16.97 -23.44 15.37
N HIS A 665 15.72 -23.58 15.81
CA HIS A 665 15.05 -22.57 16.63
C HIS A 665 15.71 -22.39 18.01
N GLU A 666 16.14 -23.47 18.67
CA GLU A 666 16.90 -23.39 19.94
C GLU A 666 18.22 -22.63 19.75
N GLN A 667 18.93 -22.87 18.64
CA GLN A 667 20.17 -22.16 18.34
C GLN A 667 19.89 -20.66 18.17
N ALA A 668 18.85 -20.29 17.42
CA ALA A 668 18.45 -18.89 17.25
C ALA A 668 18.03 -18.22 18.57
N LEU A 669 17.38 -18.95 19.48
CA LEU A 669 17.05 -18.46 20.82
C LEU A 669 18.31 -18.15 21.63
N ARG A 670 19.28 -19.07 21.65
CA ARG A 670 20.54 -18.90 22.39
C ARG A 670 21.37 -17.71 21.92
N MET A 671 21.41 -17.46 20.60
CA MET A 671 22.13 -16.30 20.06
C MET A 671 21.61 -14.97 20.61
N ARG A 672 20.30 -14.85 20.86
CA ARG A 672 19.71 -13.64 21.45
C ARG A 672 20.04 -13.46 22.91
N GLU A 673 20.09 -14.56 23.67
CA GLU A 673 20.45 -14.51 25.08
C GLU A 673 21.91 -14.06 25.27
N SER A 674 22.81 -14.43 24.36
CA SER A 674 24.20 -13.96 24.37
C SER A 674 24.37 -12.49 23.99
N ASP A 675 23.50 -11.94 23.12
CA ASP A 675 23.58 -10.53 22.71
C ASP A 675 23.18 -9.55 23.83
N HIS A 676 22.36 -10.00 24.79
CA HIS A 676 21.88 -9.18 25.92
C HIS A 676 22.73 -9.31 27.20
N SER A 677 23.80 -10.11 27.18
CA SER A 677 24.65 -10.41 28.35
C SER A 677 26.00 -9.67 28.38
N PHE A 678 26.14 -8.58 27.61
CA PHE A 678 27.32 -7.70 27.58
C PHE A 678 27.04 -6.28 28.02
#